data_AF-A0AA37WV51-F1
#
_entry.id   AF-A0AA37WV51-F1
#
_cell.length_a   1.000
_cell.length_b   1.000
_cell.length_c   1.000
_cell.angle_alpha   90.00
_cell.angle_beta   90.00
_cell.angle_gamma   90.00
#
_symmetry.space_group_name_H-M   'P 1'
#
loop_
_entity.id
_entity.type
_entity.pdbx_description
1 polymer ?
#
loop_
_entity_poly.entity_id
_entity_poly.type
_entity_poly.pdbx_seq_one_letter_code
_entity_poly.pdbx_strand_id
1 'polypeptide(L)'
;MTAHAYPSETDLRLALRENGYDPVPVSSPSMNIASAGKRPVMPAWERKCLNASPDEIRRWAVRYPDSTNTGLLCSRLAGVDIDVREPELAAAIAGRARDMLGHTPLVRIGREPKLLLGYRLAVPLDKIQTPALHFTDDPKEKDTKVEVLLRGQQFVAFGNHPETAAPYRWTDESPLTVDFTDLPETTEDALHQFVAEAEQILREAGAATRRERRQGERARETKGRKVGGFGLHEKPDRETVADALRSIPNDFDYDGWIRIGYALYHGLGESGRDLWESWSATSPKDDAAHTAQKYSAFAQGRSITVATLFWHAAENGWKRSGSGRSGAPKKDRAERRASADPGAEPSNEADGRPIVRFVAGKVPEAVDRMEALLLEAGVQIYSRAGALVRPVIDEVPAAKGRMTMVARMSPLVAVSLADMAARIMRIQRYDGRAEDWLDINPPAEMTLTLLAREGQWRVPPVAGIITTPTLRPDGSLLTAAGYDPATRLYLAHDPGFTMPDLTERPDKGEAAAALAFIEALLVGFPFVGPVDRAVALSGILTALVRGVLPTAPLHAIRAHSPGTGKSFLVDLAAVIATGRRCPVIAAGKTEEETEKRLGALLRDAVPVVSIDNVNGELGGDMLCQLTERPLVRVRILGKSEAPELECRSTTFATGNNLVLTGDMTRRAVICSLDAEMDRPELRDFSFNPIERVMADRGAFVAAALTVIRAYQVAGSPTVCGSLGSYEDWSAMVRSPLVWLGHADPVVSMETAREEDPELSAIRELHEHWRAHLKLSSGYTTNIIIRTACDRELANAFSGPGEFKLAEFRDLLLRQAGDGGAVNSRRLGKWLSRIKGRVVDGHRIEMKADASNGNRFSLCRVSGADDFPGGRAVDGYRTHSEPEF
;
A
#
# COMPACT_ATOMS: atom_id res chain seq x y z
N MET A 1 -43.40 -11.63 -15.66
CA MET A 1 -44.01 -11.87 -14.33
C MET A 1 -43.45 -10.85 -13.35
N THR A 2 -44.28 -10.19 -12.54
CA THR A 2 -43.79 -9.27 -11.50
C THR A 2 -43.32 -10.05 -10.27
N ALA A 3 -42.45 -9.47 -9.42
CA ALA A 3 -41.93 -10.14 -8.21
C ALA A 3 -43.03 -10.72 -7.29
N HIS A 4 -44.23 -10.16 -7.34
CA HIS A 4 -45.41 -10.60 -6.58
C HIS A 4 -46.00 -11.94 -7.04
N ALA A 5 -45.51 -12.51 -8.16
CA ALA A 5 -45.94 -13.82 -8.66
C ALA A 5 -45.25 -15.00 -7.97
N TYR A 6 -44.20 -14.76 -7.17
CA TYR A 6 -43.45 -15.81 -6.47
C TYR A 6 -43.85 -15.87 -4.99
N PRO A 7 -44.07 -17.07 -4.43
CA PRO A 7 -44.56 -17.23 -3.05
C PRO A 7 -43.53 -16.88 -1.98
N SER A 8 -42.23 -16.76 -2.32
CA SER A 8 -41.18 -16.29 -1.41
C SER A 8 -39.99 -15.66 -2.16
N GLU A 9 -39.15 -14.91 -1.44
CA GLU A 9 -37.87 -14.40 -1.96
C GLU A 9 -36.92 -15.53 -2.37
N THR A 10 -37.06 -16.71 -1.77
CA THR A 10 -36.27 -17.89 -2.15
C THR A 10 -36.66 -18.39 -3.52
N ASP A 11 -37.97 -18.51 -3.79
CA ASP A 11 -38.47 -18.98 -5.09
C ASP A 11 -38.12 -17.99 -6.20
N LEU A 12 -38.19 -16.69 -5.90
CA LEU A 12 -37.70 -15.64 -6.79
C LEU A 12 -36.22 -15.82 -7.15
N ARG A 13 -35.36 -16.04 -6.14
CA ARG A 13 -33.91 -16.21 -6.36
C ARG A 13 -33.58 -17.48 -7.12
N LEU A 14 -34.33 -18.56 -6.87
CA LEU A 14 -34.19 -19.82 -7.62
C LEU A 14 -34.54 -19.62 -9.10
N ALA A 15 -35.65 -18.93 -9.40
CA ALA A 15 -36.04 -18.63 -10.78
C ALA A 15 -34.99 -17.76 -11.50
N LEU A 16 -34.41 -16.77 -10.81
CA LEU A 16 -33.31 -15.97 -11.37
C LEU A 16 -32.07 -16.81 -11.68
N ARG A 17 -31.77 -17.79 -10.81
CA ARG A 17 -30.65 -18.71 -11.00
C ARG A 17 -30.89 -19.65 -12.18
N GLU A 18 -32.12 -20.11 -12.37
CA GLU A 18 -32.51 -20.94 -13.52
C GLU A 18 -32.35 -20.18 -14.84
N ASN A 19 -32.69 -18.88 -14.88
CA ASN A 19 -32.47 -18.01 -16.05
C ASN A 19 -31.01 -17.53 -16.23
N GLY A 20 -30.05 -18.12 -15.50
CA GLY A 20 -28.62 -17.85 -15.67
C GLY A 20 -28.07 -16.62 -14.95
N TYR A 21 -28.83 -15.99 -14.06
CA TYR A 21 -28.36 -14.88 -13.23
C TYR A 21 -27.83 -15.35 -11.86
N ASP A 22 -27.00 -14.51 -11.23
CA ASP A 22 -26.47 -14.76 -9.89
C ASP A 22 -27.19 -13.87 -8.86
N PRO A 23 -28.22 -14.38 -8.14
CA PRO A 23 -28.98 -13.60 -7.17
C PRO A 23 -28.18 -13.30 -5.90
N VAL A 24 -28.40 -12.12 -5.32
CA VAL A 24 -27.74 -11.66 -4.09
C VAL A 24 -28.81 -11.29 -3.04
N PRO A 25 -28.77 -11.84 -1.80
CA PRO A 25 -29.66 -11.41 -0.73
C PRO A 25 -29.27 -10.02 -0.21
N VAL A 26 -30.19 -9.08 -0.30
CA VAL A 26 -30.00 -7.66 0.07
C VAL A 26 -30.86 -7.32 1.28
N SER A 27 -30.30 -6.56 2.22
CA SER A 27 -30.98 -6.12 3.44
C SER A 27 -32.34 -5.50 3.17
N SER A 28 -33.31 -5.68 4.07
CA SER A 28 -34.58 -4.95 4.05
C SER A 28 -34.36 -3.44 4.17
N PRO A 29 -35.17 -2.60 3.50
CA PRO A 29 -35.19 -1.15 3.69
C PRO A 29 -35.45 -0.70 5.13
N SER A 30 -36.11 -1.52 5.94
CA SER A 30 -36.44 -1.22 7.35
C SER A 30 -35.33 -1.56 8.35
N MET A 31 -34.23 -2.18 7.91
CA MET A 31 -33.12 -2.52 8.82
C MET A 31 -32.42 -1.27 9.33
N ASN A 32 -32.06 -1.26 10.62
CA ASN A 32 -31.26 -0.18 11.21
C ASN A 32 -29.77 -0.30 10.86
N ILE A 33 -29.45 -0.13 9.58
CA ILE A 33 -28.09 -0.21 9.05
C ILE A 33 -27.85 0.86 7.99
N ALA A 34 -26.61 1.31 7.83
CA ALA A 34 -26.26 2.23 6.76
C ALA A 34 -26.59 1.63 5.39
N SER A 35 -27.27 2.38 4.53
CA SER A 35 -27.71 1.92 3.20
C SER A 35 -28.64 0.71 3.21
N ALA A 36 -29.51 0.60 4.23
CA ALA A 36 -30.59 -0.38 4.28
C ALA A 36 -31.39 -0.41 2.97
N GLY A 37 -31.80 -1.60 2.53
CA GLY A 37 -32.46 -1.79 1.24
C GLY A 37 -31.52 -1.82 0.02
N LYS A 38 -30.24 -1.43 0.15
CA LYS A 38 -29.29 -1.32 -0.98
C LYS A 38 -28.03 -2.17 -0.86
N ARG A 39 -27.75 -2.81 0.28
CA ARG A 39 -26.51 -3.60 0.49
C ARG A 39 -26.76 -5.07 0.90
N PRO A 40 -25.90 -6.01 0.47
CA PRO A 40 -25.91 -7.37 1.01
C PRO A 40 -25.46 -7.40 2.48
N VAL A 41 -26.08 -8.26 3.30
CA VAL A 41 -25.65 -8.48 4.70
C VAL A 41 -24.66 -9.66 4.78
N MET A 42 -24.67 -10.54 3.78
CA MET A 42 -23.84 -11.72 3.71
C MET A 42 -22.35 -11.36 3.56
N PRO A 43 -21.45 -11.88 4.42
CA PRO A 43 -20.01 -11.71 4.25
C PRO A 43 -19.48 -12.47 3.03
N ALA A 44 -18.59 -11.85 2.25
CA ALA A 44 -18.03 -12.38 1.01
C ALA A 44 -19.12 -12.81 -0.01
N TRP A 45 -20.19 -12.01 -0.10
CA TRP A 45 -21.33 -12.26 -0.97
C TRP A 45 -20.94 -12.33 -2.45
N GLU A 46 -19.90 -11.59 -2.86
CA GLU A 46 -19.37 -11.56 -4.23
C GLU A 46 -18.96 -12.95 -4.69
N ARG A 47 -18.30 -13.71 -3.80
CA ARG A 47 -17.86 -15.08 -4.08
C ARG A 47 -18.95 -16.12 -3.82
N LYS A 48 -19.76 -15.91 -2.78
CA LYS A 48 -20.77 -16.91 -2.34
C LYS A 48 -22.02 -16.93 -3.21
N CYS A 49 -22.39 -15.80 -3.80
CA CYS A 49 -23.54 -15.72 -4.70
C CYS A 49 -23.17 -16.14 -6.12
N LEU A 50 -21.89 -15.96 -6.51
CA LEU A 50 -21.38 -16.43 -7.79
C LEU A 50 -21.57 -17.95 -7.91
N ASN A 51 -22.38 -18.35 -8.86
CA ASN A 51 -22.69 -19.75 -9.11
C ASN A 51 -23.29 -20.52 -7.92
N ALA A 52 -24.03 -19.84 -7.05
CA ALA A 52 -24.70 -20.49 -5.92
C ALA A 52 -25.60 -21.64 -6.38
N SER A 53 -25.49 -22.80 -5.71
CA SER A 53 -26.37 -23.94 -5.97
C SER A 53 -27.79 -23.66 -5.44
N PRO A 54 -28.84 -24.29 -6.00
CA PRO A 54 -30.20 -24.19 -5.47
C PRO A 54 -30.29 -24.45 -3.96
N ASP A 55 -29.54 -25.42 -3.45
CA ASP A 55 -29.49 -25.72 -2.02
C ASP A 55 -28.88 -24.60 -1.18
N GLU A 56 -27.84 -23.93 -1.69
CA GLU A 56 -27.25 -22.77 -1.01
C GLU A 56 -28.23 -21.59 -1.00
N ILE A 57 -28.95 -21.36 -2.11
CA ILE A 57 -29.98 -20.31 -2.19
C ILE A 57 -31.10 -20.56 -1.16
N ARG A 58 -31.57 -21.82 -1.03
CA ARG A 58 -32.58 -22.18 -0.02
C ARG A 58 -32.10 -21.94 1.42
N ARG A 59 -30.79 -22.12 1.69
CA ARG A 59 -30.21 -21.84 3.01
C ARG A 59 -30.18 -20.35 3.37
N TRP A 60 -30.26 -19.44 2.40
CA TRP A 60 -30.21 -18.00 2.68
C TRP A 60 -31.43 -17.50 3.45
N ALA A 61 -32.63 -18.06 3.23
CA ALA A 61 -33.82 -17.68 3.97
C ALA A 61 -33.68 -17.88 5.49
N VAL A 62 -32.97 -18.94 5.88
CA VAL A 62 -32.71 -19.24 7.30
C VAL A 62 -31.57 -18.40 7.86
N ARG A 63 -30.51 -18.20 7.08
CA ARG A 63 -29.30 -17.49 7.54
C ARG A 63 -29.43 -15.98 7.52
N TYR A 64 -30.26 -15.44 6.63
CA TYR A 64 -30.41 -14.02 6.37
C TYR A 64 -31.89 -13.64 6.21
N PRO A 65 -32.74 -13.88 7.24
CA PRO A 65 -34.18 -13.66 7.15
C PRO A 65 -34.55 -12.19 6.89
N ASP A 66 -33.72 -11.25 7.34
CA ASP A 66 -33.94 -9.81 7.13
C ASP A 66 -33.50 -9.30 5.76
N SER A 67 -33.05 -10.19 4.86
CA SER A 67 -32.68 -9.85 3.49
C SER A 67 -33.86 -10.02 2.53
N THR A 68 -34.80 -9.08 2.57
CA THR A 68 -36.05 -9.12 1.79
C THR A 68 -35.91 -8.55 0.38
N ASN A 69 -34.87 -7.76 0.11
CA ASN A 69 -34.56 -7.32 -1.26
C ASN A 69 -33.68 -8.38 -1.97
N THR A 70 -33.73 -8.40 -3.29
CA THR A 70 -32.89 -9.29 -4.12
C THR A 70 -32.13 -8.48 -5.16
N GLY A 71 -30.81 -8.56 -5.09
CA GLY A 71 -29.89 -8.00 -6.06
C GLY A 71 -29.42 -9.02 -7.10
N LEU A 72 -28.74 -8.53 -8.12
CA LEU A 72 -28.04 -9.34 -9.12
C LEU A 72 -26.55 -8.99 -9.10
N LEU A 73 -25.71 -10.02 -8.97
CA LEU A 73 -24.26 -9.88 -8.96
C LEU A 73 -23.77 -9.43 -10.34
N CYS A 74 -23.04 -8.31 -10.36
CA CYS A 74 -22.38 -7.81 -11.56
C CYS A 74 -21.01 -8.47 -11.67
N SER A 75 -20.85 -9.24 -12.75
CA SER A 75 -19.65 -10.01 -13.08
C SER A 75 -19.62 -10.13 -14.59
N ARG A 76 -20.27 -11.16 -15.15
CA ARG A 76 -20.62 -11.21 -16.58
C ARG A 76 -21.88 -10.42 -16.92
N LEU A 77 -22.70 -10.09 -15.92
CA LEU A 77 -23.75 -9.09 -16.03
C LEU A 77 -23.16 -7.70 -15.82
N ALA A 78 -23.40 -6.79 -16.75
CA ALA A 78 -23.10 -5.37 -16.63
C ALA A 78 -24.39 -4.58 -16.40
N GLY A 79 -24.44 -3.77 -15.35
CA GLY A 79 -25.56 -2.87 -15.08
C GLY A 79 -25.16 -1.42 -15.36
N VAL A 80 -25.64 -0.82 -16.46
CA VAL A 80 -25.43 0.60 -16.75
C VAL A 80 -26.44 1.41 -15.94
N ASP A 81 -26.01 2.01 -14.83
CA ASP A 81 -26.80 2.82 -13.91
C ASP A 81 -26.71 4.30 -14.30
N ILE A 82 -27.80 4.84 -14.83
CA ILE A 82 -27.92 6.24 -15.25
C ILE A 82 -28.56 7.01 -14.10
N ASP A 83 -27.70 7.52 -13.20
CA ASP A 83 -28.09 8.39 -12.08
C ASP A 83 -28.14 9.85 -12.53
N VAL A 84 -29.11 10.14 -13.40
CA VAL A 84 -29.36 11.47 -13.97
C VAL A 84 -30.78 11.89 -13.61
N ARG A 85 -30.93 13.12 -13.10
CA ARG A 85 -32.21 13.66 -12.58
C ARG A 85 -32.99 14.48 -13.60
N GLU A 86 -32.35 14.85 -14.69
CA GLU A 86 -33.00 15.55 -15.79
C GLU A 86 -33.58 14.54 -16.79
N PRO A 87 -34.91 14.50 -16.99
CA PRO A 87 -35.55 13.46 -17.81
C PRO A 87 -35.03 13.38 -19.24
N GLU A 88 -34.80 14.52 -19.88
CA GLU A 88 -34.33 14.59 -21.26
C GLU A 88 -32.90 14.02 -21.41
N LEU A 89 -32.01 14.38 -20.49
CA LEU A 89 -30.63 13.85 -20.47
C LEU A 89 -30.60 12.36 -20.12
N ALA A 90 -31.41 11.91 -19.16
CA ALA A 90 -31.51 10.50 -18.82
C ALA A 90 -31.98 9.67 -20.03
N ALA A 91 -32.98 10.18 -20.77
CA ALA A 91 -33.47 9.57 -22.00
C ALA A 91 -32.43 9.58 -23.12
N ALA A 92 -31.70 10.69 -23.31
CA ALA A 92 -30.65 10.81 -24.32
C ALA A 92 -29.49 9.82 -24.06
N ILE A 93 -29.03 9.72 -22.82
CA ILE A 93 -27.97 8.79 -22.42
C ILE A 93 -28.45 7.34 -22.54
N ALA A 94 -29.71 7.05 -22.19
CA ALA A 94 -30.29 5.72 -22.37
C ALA A 94 -30.42 5.35 -23.86
N GLY A 95 -30.78 6.30 -24.73
CA GLY A 95 -30.77 6.14 -26.19
C GLY A 95 -29.35 5.81 -26.68
N ARG A 96 -28.37 6.60 -26.24
CA ARG A 96 -26.96 6.38 -26.59
C ARG A 96 -26.44 5.00 -26.18
N ALA A 97 -26.81 4.54 -24.98
CA ALA A 97 -26.47 3.20 -24.52
C ALA A 97 -27.03 2.11 -25.45
N ARG A 98 -28.29 2.25 -25.90
CA ARG A 98 -28.91 1.28 -26.82
C ARG A 98 -28.25 1.27 -28.20
N ASP A 99 -27.86 2.44 -28.70
CA ASP A 99 -27.19 2.56 -30.01
C ASP A 99 -25.79 1.93 -29.99
N MET A 100 -25.04 2.10 -28.90
CA MET A 100 -23.64 1.65 -28.82
C MET A 100 -23.50 0.22 -28.27
N LEU A 101 -24.29 -0.13 -27.27
CA LEU A 101 -24.15 -1.39 -26.52
C LEU A 101 -25.16 -2.45 -26.97
N GLY A 102 -26.10 -2.08 -27.84
CA GLY A 102 -27.19 -2.92 -28.31
C GLY A 102 -28.51 -2.67 -27.59
N HIS A 103 -29.61 -3.04 -28.23
CA HIS A 103 -30.93 -2.90 -27.65
C HIS A 103 -31.16 -3.95 -26.55
N THR A 104 -31.22 -3.51 -25.29
CA THR A 104 -31.52 -4.40 -24.16
C THR A 104 -32.99 -4.31 -23.75
N PRO A 105 -33.67 -5.45 -23.48
CA PRO A 105 -35.01 -5.47 -22.92
C PRO A 105 -35.01 -5.28 -21.38
N LEU A 106 -33.82 -5.28 -20.75
CA LEU A 106 -33.68 -5.11 -19.31
C LEU A 106 -33.51 -3.64 -18.92
N VAL A 107 -34.64 -2.98 -18.69
CA VAL A 107 -34.69 -1.58 -18.24
C VAL A 107 -35.40 -1.49 -16.89
N ARG A 108 -34.65 -1.15 -15.84
CA ARG A 108 -35.14 -1.10 -14.46
C ARG A 108 -35.22 0.32 -13.94
N ILE A 109 -36.35 0.66 -13.32
CA ILE A 109 -36.61 1.93 -12.65
C ILE A 109 -36.83 1.68 -11.16
N GLY A 110 -36.04 2.33 -10.31
CA GLY A 110 -36.30 2.44 -8.87
C GLY A 110 -36.85 3.80 -8.45
N ARG A 111 -36.37 4.86 -9.11
CA ARG A 111 -36.79 6.24 -8.89
C ARG A 111 -36.63 7.01 -10.19
N GLU A 112 -37.74 7.46 -10.78
CA GLU A 112 -37.69 8.28 -11.99
C GLU A 112 -36.99 9.62 -11.75
N PRO A 113 -36.26 10.16 -12.75
CA PRO A 113 -36.04 9.62 -14.11
C PRO A 113 -34.83 8.67 -14.23
N LYS A 114 -34.26 8.21 -13.11
CA LYS A 114 -33.10 7.31 -13.10
C LYS A 114 -33.48 5.92 -13.59
N LEU A 115 -32.60 5.31 -14.36
CA LEU A 115 -32.81 3.98 -14.94
C LEU A 115 -31.53 3.17 -14.97
N LEU A 116 -31.68 1.84 -14.95
CA LEU A 116 -30.58 0.89 -15.08
C LEU A 116 -30.84 -0.03 -16.28
N LEU A 117 -29.82 -0.22 -17.11
CA LEU A 117 -29.84 -1.08 -18.29
C LEU A 117 -28.96 -2.31 -18.07
N GLY A 118 -29.45 -3.51 -18.43
CA GLY A 118 -28.71 -4.76 -18.26
C GLY A 118 -28.06 -5.27 -19.56
N TYR A 119 -26.78 -5.63 -19.52
CA TYR A 119 -26.01 -6.16 -20.66
C TYR A 119 -25.18 -7.38 -20.25
N ARG A 120 -24.78 -8.19 -21.23
CA ARG A 120 -23.89 -9.34 -21.00
C ARG A 120 -22.47 -9.05 -21.46
N LEU A 121 -21.51 -9.62 -20.74
CA LEU A 121 -20.09 -9.61 -21.06
C LEU A 121 -19.58 -11.05 -21.27
N ALA A 122 -18.64 -11.20 -22.21
CA ALA A 122 -17.89 -12.44 -22.40
C ALA A 122 -17.03 -12.76 -21.17
N VAL A 123 -16.34 -11.73 -20.64
CA VAL A 123 -15.45 -11.82 -19.47
C VAL A 123 -15.78 -10.71 -18.46
N PRO A 124 -15.66 -10.94 -17.15
CA PRO A 124 -15.93 -9.90 -16.16
C PRO A 124 -14.87 -8.80 -16.18
N LEU A 125 -15.30 -7.54 -16.11
CA LEU A 125 -14.44 -6.34 -16.15
C LEU A 125 -14.42 -5.61 -14.81
N ASP A 126 -13.45 -4.70 -14.64
CA ASP A 126 -13.39 -3.80 -13.49
C ASP A 126 -14.22 -2.52 -13.72
N LYS A 127 -14.55 -1.81 -12.64
CA LYS A 127 -15.52 -0.70 -12.63
C LYS A 127 -15.17 0.44 -13.59
N ILE A 128 -16.19 0.96 -14.29
CA ILE A 128 -16.11 2.12 -15.20
C ILE A 128 -17.22 3.12 -14.81
N GLN A 129 -16.91 4.43 -14.77
CA GLN A 129 -17.89 5.47 -14.46
C GLN A 129 -17.44 6.85 -14.96
N THR A 130 -18.37 7.78 -15.10
CA THR A 130 -18.07 9.21 -15.29
C THR A 130 -17.49 9.82 -14.00
N PRO A 131 -16.80 10.98 -14.08
CA PRO A 131 -16.54 11.81 -12.92
C PRO A 131 -17.85 12.23 -12.21
N ALA A 132 -17.75 12.65 -10.94
CA ALA A 132 -18.86 13.26 -10.23
C ALA A 132 -19.09 14.70 -10.74
N LEU A 133 -20.17 14.90 -11.50
CA LEU A 133 -20.51 16.17 -12.16
C LEU A 133 -21.67 16.88 -11.44
N HIS A 134 -21.70 18.21 -11.55
CA HIS A 134 -22.74 19.06 -10.98
C HIS A 134 -23.16 20.14 -12.00
N PHE A 135 -24.45 20.46 -12.03
CA PHE A 135 -25.02 21.51 -12.88
C PHE A 135 -24.97 22.88 -12.22
N THR A 136 -24.81 22.93 -10.90
CA THR A 136 -24.77 24.17 -10.11
C THR A 136 -23.57 24.19 -9.15
N ASP A 137 -23.39 25.34 -8.49
CA ASP A 137 -22.42 25.52 -7.41
C ASP A 137 -23.03 25.27 -6.02
N ASP A 138 -24.29 24.81 -5.95
CA ASP A 138 -24.94 24.53 -4.67
C ASP A 138 -24.21 23.37 -3.97
N PRO A 139 -23.63 23.60 -2.77
CA PRO A 139 -22.95 22.54 -2.03
C PRO A 139 -23.89 21.39 -1.65
N LYS A 140 -25.20 21.60 -1.63
CA LYS A 140 -26.24 20.60 -1.35
C LYS A 140 -26.71 19.85 -2.60
N GLU A 141 -26.34 20.29 -3.80
CA GLU A 141 -26.61 19.52 -5.02
C GLU A 141 -25.91 18.17 -4.92
N LYS A 142 -26.66 17.09 -5.18
CA LYS A 142 -26.06 15.75 -5.30
C LYS A 142 -25.42 15.63 -6.68
N ASP A 143 -24.33 14.89 -6.76
CA ASP A 143 -23.66 14.60 -8.00
C ASP A 143 -24.57 13.85 -8.99
N THR A 144 -24.37 14.12 -10.27
CA THR A 144 -24.92 13.38 -11.39
C THR A 144 -23.80 12.52 -11.99
N LYS A 145 -24.09 11.24 -12.24
CA LYS A 145 -23.11 10.28 -12.74
C LYS A 145 -23.76 9.17 -13.57
N VAL A 146 -23.00 8.61 -14.49
CA VAL A 146 -23.32 7.36 -15.18
C VAL A 146 -22.28 6.32 -14.78
N GLU A 147 -22.73 5.20 -14.24
CA GLU A 147 -21.89 4.18 -13.64
C GLU A 147 -22.18 2.81 -14.28
N VAL A 148 -21.14 2.09 -14.70
CA VAL A 148 -21.28 0.71 -15.16
C VAL A 148 -20.90 -0.21 -14.01
N LEU A 149 -21.91 -0.87 -13.45
CA LEU A 149 -21.78 -1.84 -12.37
C LEU A 149 -21.23 -3.15 -12.95
N LEU A 150 -20.01 -3.49 -12.53
CA LEU A 150 -19.18 -4.60 -13.03
C LEU A 150 -18.67 -5.45 -11.86
N ARG A 151 -17.56 -6.19 -12.02
CA ARG A 151 -17.05 -7.15 -11.03
C ARG A 151 -17.01 -6.58 -9.62
N GLY A 152 -17.53 -7.35 -8.66
CA GLY A 152 -17.54 -6.99 -7.24
C GLY A 152 -18.67 -6.03 -6.85
N GLN A 153 -19.59 -5.71 -7.77
CA GLN A 153 -20.75 -4.86 -7.52
C GLN A 153 -22.06 -5.64 -7.72
N GLN A 154 -23.17 -5.06 -7.30
CA GLN A 154 -24.53 -5.57 -7.55
C GLN A 154 -25.49 -4.41 -7.68
N PHE A 155 -26.64 -4.65 -8.34
CA PHE A 155 -27.78 -3.75 -8.25
C PHE A 155 -29.01 -4.50 -7.74
N VAL A 156 -29.88 -3.79 -7.03
CA VAL A 156 -31.13 -4.35 -6.51
C VAL A 156 -32.13 -4.53 -7.66
N ALA A 157 -32.45 -5.76 -8.02
CA ALA A 157 -33.36 -6.07 -9.13
C ALA A 157 -34.82 -6.13 -8.67
N PHE A 158 -35.07 -6.59 -7.44
CA PHE A 158 -36.41 -6.78 -6.88
C PHE A 158 -36.47 -6.43 -5.40
N GLY A 159 -37.64 -6.00 -4.92
CA GLY A 159 -37.89 -5.52 -3.57
C GLY A 159 -38.24 -4.04 -3.53
N ASN A 160 -38.23 -3.43 -2.34
CA ASN A 160 -38.66 -2.05 -2.15
C ASN A 160 -37.46 -1.08 -2.16
N HIS A 161 -37.59 0.03 -2.89
CA HIS A 161 -36.58 1.09 -2.92
C HIS A 161 -36.70 1.95 -1.65
N PRO A 162 -35.61 2.19 -0.91
CA PRO A 162 -35.68 2.74 0.45
C PRO A 162 -36.11 4.21 0.52
N GLU A 163 -35.92 5.00 -0.54
CA GLU A 163 -36.30 6.42 -0.53
C GLU A 163 -37.72 6.65 -1.07
N THR A 164 -38.19 5.81 -1.98
CA THR A 164 -39.53 5.94 -2.58
C THR A 164 -40.56 5.06 -1.89
N ALA A 165 -40.10 4.11 -1.06
CA ALA A 165 -40.90 3.08 -0.42
C ALA A 165 -41.75 2.22 -1.39
N ALA A 166 -41.45 2.30 -2.68
CA ALA A 166 -42.14 1.60 -3.76
C ALA A 166 -41.24 0.48 -4.33
N PRO A 167 -41.81 -0.57 -4.93
CA PRO A 167 -41.03 -1.65 -5.53
C PRO A 167 -40.23 -1.17 -6.75
N TYR A 168 -39.04 -1.76 -6.95
CA TYR A 168 -38.34 -1.65 -8.23
C TYR A 168 -39.19 -2.24 -9.35
N ARG A 169 -39.27 -1.55 -10.49
CA ARG A 169 -40.04 -1.98 -11.66
C ARG A 169 -39.17 -2.16 -12.89
N TRP A 170 -39.58 -3.07 -13.76
CA TRP A 170 -39.00 -3.28 -15.08
C TRP A 170 -40.00 -2.75 -16.11
N THR A 171 -39.56 -1.96 -17.10
CA THR A 171 -40.47 -1.29 -18.04
C THR A 171 -40.90 -2.20 -19.20
N ASP A 172 -39.98 -3.02 -19.70
CA ASP A 172 -40.23 -3.91 -20.84
C ASP A 172 -40.25 -5.36 -20.35
N GLU A 173 -39.06 -5.97 -20.22
CA GLU A 173 -38.90 -7.31 -19.68
C GLU A 173 -38.05 -7.31 -18.41
N SER A 174 -38.00 -8.46 -17.74
CA SER A 174 -37.25 -8.63 -16.50
C SER A 174 -36.29 -9.82 -16.58
N PRO A 175 -35.30 -9.92 -15.68
CA PRO A 175 -34.45 -11.10 -15.55
C PRO A 175 -35.21 -12.41 -15.26
N LEU A 176 -36.51 -12.35 -14.95
CA LEU A 176 -37.38 -13.50 -14.78
C LEU A 176 -37.97 -14.02 -16.10
N THR A 177 -37.95 -13.21 -17.17
CA THR A 177 -38.51 -13.56 -18.48
C THR A 177 -37.45 -13.65 -19.58
N VAL A 178 -36.28 -13.04 -19.38
CA VAL A 178 -35.17 -13.04 -20.33
C VAL A 178 -34.03 -13.91 -19.81
N ASP A 179 -33.64 -14.94 -20.54
CA ASP A 179 -32.47 -15.74 -20.22
C ASP A 179 -31.19 -14.89 -20.30
N PHE A 180 -30.25 -15.09 -19.37
CA PHE A 180 -29.00 -14.33 -19.33
C PHE A 180 -28.23 -14.37 -20.67
N THR A 181 -28.29 -15.49 -21.40
CA THR A 181 -27.58 -15.67 -22.68
C THR A 181 -28.18 -14.86 -23.82
N ASP A 182 -29.47 -14.51 -23.74
CA ASP A 182 -30.20 -13.71 -24.72
C ASP A 182 -29.94 -12.20 -24.57
N LEU A 183 -29.28 -11.78 -23.49
CA LEU A 183 -28.88 -10.39 -23.34
C LEU A 183 -27.85 -9.97 -24.40
N PRO A 184 -27.96 -8.73 -24.92
CA PRO A 184 -26.98 -8.20 -25.85
C PRO A 184 -25.60 -8.24 -25.21
N GLU A 185 -24.65 -8.84 -25.93
CA GLU A 185 -23.26 -8.91 -25.52
C GLU A 185 -22.55 -7.61 -25.91
N THR A 186 -21.83 -7.02 -24.96
CA THR A 186 -21.03 -5.82 -25.17
C THR A 186 -19.56 -6.05 -24.81
N THR A 187 -18.70 -5.10 -25.14
CA THR A 187 -17.23 -5.18 -24.96
C THR A 187 -16.72 -4.09 -24.03
N GLU A 188 -15.51 -4.27 -23.51
CA GLU A 188 -14.83 -3.27 -22.68
C GLU A 188 -14.69 -1.92 -23.42
N ASP A 189 -14.23 -1.96 -24.67
CA ASP A 189 -14.06 -0.76 -25.50
C ASP A 189 -15.37 -0.01 -25.71
N ALA A 190 -16.47 -0.73 -26.00
CA ALA A 190 -17.79 -0.12 -26.20
C ALA A 190 -18.31 0.54 -24.91
N LEU A 191 -18.10 -0.09 -23.75
CA LEU A 191 -18.47 0.49 -22.45
C LEU A 191 -17.66 1.74 -22.12
N HIS A 192 -16.35 1.74 -22.38
CA HIS A 192 -15.50 2.91 -22.20
C HIS A 192 -15.91 4.06 -23.12
N GLN A 193 -16.18 3.76 -24.39
CA GLN A 193 -16.64 4.77 -25.35
C GLN A 193 -18.01 5.32 -24.94
N PHE A 194 -18.94 4.46 -24.50
CA PHE A 194 -20.25 4.90 -24.01
C PHE A 194 -20.12 5.83 -22.80
N VAL A 195 -19.27 5.51 -21.82
CA VAL A 195 -19.07 6.36 -20.65
C VAL A 195 -18.47 7.72 -21.04
N ALA A 196 -17.56 7.75 -22.02
CA ALA A 196 -17.02 9.00 -22.55
C ALA A 196 -18.10 9.84 -23.27
N GLU A 197 -18.97 9.22 -24.08
CA GLU A 197 -20.08 9.92 -24.75
C GLU A 197 -21.15 10.39 -23.74
N ALA A 198 -21.43 9.61 -22.70
CA ALA A 198 -22.33 10.00 -21.62
C ALA A 198 -21.78 11.19 -20.82
N GLU A 199 -20.47 11.20 -20.53
CA GLU A 199 -19.80 12.36 -19.95
C GLU A 199 -19.92 13.59 -20.84
N GLN A 200 -19.71 13.43 -22.16
CA GLN A 200 -19.84 14.52 -23.12
C GLN A 200 -21.26 15.12 -23.13
N ILE A 201 -22.30 14.28 -23.18
CA ILE A 201 -23.71 14.73 -23.13
C ILE A 201 -23.97 15.55 -21.86
N LEU A 202 -23.50 15.08 -20.70
CA LEU A 202 -23.65 15.80 -19.44
C LEU A 202 -22.90 17.14 -19.44
N ARG A 203 -21.68 17.18 -20.00
CA ARG A 203 -20.87 18.39 -20.08
C ARG A 203 -21.44 19.42 -21.05
N GLU A 204 -21.99 18.99 -22.18
CA GLU A 204 -22.68 19.87 -23.14
C GLU A 204 -23.93 20.50 -22.53
N ALA A 205 -24.61 19.77 -21.64
CA ALA A 205 -25.70 20.30 -20.81
C ALA A 205 -25.24 21.18 -19.63
N GLY A 206 -23.93 21.46 -19.51
CA GLY A 206 -23.37 22.37 -18.52
C GLY A 206 -22.89 21.70 -17.22
N ALA A 207 -22.86 20.37 -17.14
CA ALA A 207 -22.32 19.69 -15.97
C ALA A 207 -20.79 19.82 -15.91
N ALA A 208 -20.26 20.08 -14.72
CA ALA A 208 -18.82 20.19 -14.49
C ALA A 208 -18.46 19.68 -13.09
N THR A 209 -17.19 19.33 -12.89
CA THR A 209 -16.70 18.96 -11.56
C THR A 209 -16.63 20.20 -10.64
N ARG A 210 -16.74 20.00 -9.31
CA ARG A 210 -16.61 21.11 -8.35
C ARG A 210 -15.27 21.84 -8.48
N ARG A 211 -14.21 21.13 -8.89
CA ARG A 211 -12.88 21.71 -9.08
C ARG A 211 -12.85 22.66 -10.27
N GLU A 212 -13.44 22.26 -11.40
CA GLU A 212 -13.53 23.08 -12.61
C GLU A 212 -14.37 24.34 -12.36
N ARG A 213 -15.53 24.20 -11.69
CA ARG A 213 -16.39 25.33 -11.34
C ARG A 213 -15.69 26.36 -10.43
N ARG A 214 -15.01 25.89 -9.38
CA ARG A 214 -14.18 26.75 -8.50
C ARG A 214 -13.04 27.46 -9.25
N GLN A 215 -12.44 26.83 -10.25
CA GLN A 215 -11.43 27.47 -11.09
C GLN A 215 -12.05 28.57 -11.97
N GLY A 216 -13.22 28.31 -12.55
CA GLY A 216 -14.01 29.31 -13.28
C GLY A 216 -14.36 30.52 -12.43
N GLU A 217 -14.83 30.32 -11.20
CA GLU A 217 -15.14 31.41 -10.26
C GLU A 217 -13.89 32.22 -9.89
N ARG A 218 -12.76 31.56 -9.57
CA ARG A 218 -11.49 32.25 -9.29
C ARG A 218 -10.98 33.06 -10.49
N ALA A 219 -11.16 32.55 -11.71
CA ALA A 219 -10.79 33.26 -12.93
C ALA A 219 -11.67 34.51 -13.14
N ARG A 220 -12.99 34.40 -12.93
CA ARG A 220 -13.93 35.53 -12.98
C ARG A 220 -13.61 36.57 -11.92
N GLU A 221 -13.35 36.14 -10.68
CA GLU A 221 -12.96 37.01 -9.57
C GLU A 221 -11.64 37.74 -9.86
N THR A 222 -10.63 37.04 -10.39
CA THR A 222 -9.35 37.63 -10.79
C THR A 222 -9.52 38.66 -11.91
N LYS A 223 -10.32 38.33 -12.94
CA LYS A 223 -10.62 39.25 -14.06
C LYS A 223 -11.39 40.49 -13.57
N GLY A 224 -12.41 40.29 -12.75
CA GLY A 224 -13.21 41.36 -12.14
C GLY A 224 -12.38 42.31 -11.29
N ARG A 225 -11.51 41.79 -10.41
CA ARG A 225 -10.55 42.60 -9.63
C ARG A 225 -9.60 43.40 -10.51
N LYS A 226 -9.08 42.77 -11.57
CA LYS A 226 -8.17 43.44 -12.52
C LYS A 226 -8.86 44.58 -13.26
N VAL A 227 -10.11 44.40 -13.70
CA VAL A 227 -10.87 45.43 -14.42
C VAL A 227 -11.30 46.56 -13.48
N GLY A 228 -11.77 46.23 -12.28
CA GLY A 228 -12.10 47.24 -11.26
C GLY A 228 -10.87 47.95 -10.68
N GLY A 229 -9.68 47.36 -10.80
CA GLY A 229 -8.42 47.94 -10.34
C GLY A 229 -8.31 48.04 -8.83
N PHE A 230 -8.60 46.93 -8.13
CA PHE A 230 -8.46 46.79 -6.67
C PHE A 230 -7.90 45.41 -6.29
N GLY A 231 -7.11 45.36 -5.22
CA GLY A 231 -6.45 44.16 -4.69
C GLY A 231 -7.35 43.20 -3.90
N LEU A 232 -6.76 42.09 -3.41
CA LEU A 232 -7.46 41.03 -2.66
C LEU A 232 -8.11 41.52 -1.35
N HIS A 233 -7.57 42.60 -0.77
CA HIS A 233 -8.03 43.19 0.51
C HIS A 233 -8.51 44.64 0.37
N GLU A 234 -8.61 45.14 -0.86
CA GLU A 234 -9.06 46.50 -1.13
C GLU A 234 -10.54 46.48 -1.54
N LYS A 235 -11.30 47.47 -1.08
CA LYS A 235 -12.66 47.71 -1.54
C LYS A 235 -12.66 48.85 -2.55
N PRO A 236 -13.33 48.69 -3.71
CA PRO A 236 -13.47 49.78 -4.67
C PRO A 236 -14.30 50.91 -4.07
N ASP A 237 -14.01 52.14 -4.48
CA ASP A 237 -14.81 53.30 -4.07
C ASP A 237 -16.22 53.23 -4.67
N ARG A 238 -17.16 53.91 -3.99
CA ARG A 238 -18.58 53.91 -4.34
C ARG A 238 -18.84 54.43 -5.75
N GLU A 239 -18.09 55.45 -6.18
CA GLU A 239 -18.27 56.09 -7.49
C GLU A 239 -17.90 55.12 -8.62
N THR A 240 -16.79 54.41 -8.46
CA THR A 240 -16.34 53.36 -9.39
C THR A 240 -17.32 52.17 -9.45
N VAL A 241 -17.92 51.78 -8.31
CA VAL A 241 -18.95 50.72 -8.27
C VAL A 241 -20.23 51.18 -8.97
N ALA A 242 -20.68 52.41 -8.72
CA ALA A 242 -21.87 52.98 -9.37
C ALA A 242 -21.67 53.13 -10.89
N ASP A 243 -20.48 53.55 -11.32
CA ASP A 243 -20.13 53.67 -12.73
C ASP A 243 -20.14 52.32 -13.46
N ALA A 244 -19.53 51.29 -12.84
CA ALA A 244 -19.56 49.93 -13.37
C ALA A 244 -20.99 49.35 -13.40
N LEU A 245 -21.80 49.59 -12.36
CA LEU A 245 -23.19 49.12 -12.28
C LEU A 245 -24.07 49.69 -13.40
N ARG A 246 -23.88 50.96 -13.78
CA ARG A 246 -24.63 51.59 -14.89
C ARG A 246 -24.43 50.92 -16.25
N SER A 247 -23.31 50.22 -16.42
CA SER A 247 -23.00 49.51 -17.67
C SER A 247 -23.59 48.10 -17.72
N ILE A 248 -24.22 47.64 -16.65
CA ILE A 248 -24.82 46.31 -16.55
C ILE A 248 -26.33 46.45 -16.82
N PRO A 249 -26.87 45.91 -17.93
CA PRO A 249 -28.32 45.86 -18.12
C PRO A 249 -28.98 44.95 -17.08
N ASN A 250 -30.20 45.27 -16.67
CA ASN A 250 -30.98 44.43 -15.76
C ASN A 250 -31.93 43.49 -16.55
N ASP A 251 -31.34 42.67 -17.41
CA ASP A 251 -32.00 41.63 -18.21
C ASP A 251 -31.84 40.22 -17.63
N PHE A 252 -31.41 40.13 -16.36
CA PHE A 252 -31.18 38.88 -15.66
C PHE A 252 -32.45 38.12 -15.29
N ASP A 253 -32.29 36.81 -15.06
CA ASP A 253 -33.22 36.01 -14.28
C ASP A 253 -33.11 36.34 -12.78
N TYR A 254 -33.99 35.75 -11.97
CA TYR A 254 -34.02 36.01 -10.52
C TYR A 254 -32.65 35.75 -9.87
N ASP A 255 -31.95 34.70 -10.29
CA ASP A 255 -30.64 34.35 -9.74
C ASP A 255 -29.56 35.37 -10.13
N GLY A 256 -29.50 35.79 -11.40
CA GLY A 256 -28.59 36.83 -11.85
C GLY A 256 -28.84 38.17 -11.16
N TRP A 257 -30.11 38.53 -10.95
CA TRP A 257 -30.50 39.70 -10.16
C TRP A 257 -29.95 39.61 -8.73
N ILE A 258 -30.21 38.51 -8.01
CA ILE A 258 -29.71 38.27 -6.65
C ILE A 258 -28.17 38.30 -6.58
N ARG A 259 -27.45 37.81 -7.60
CA ARG A 259 -25.97 37.84 -7.65
C ARG A 259 -25.42 39.27 -7.67
N ILE A 260 -26.03 40.19 -8.43
CA ILE A 260 -25.64 41.61 -8.42
C ILE A 260 -25.90 42.23 -7.04
N GLY A 261 -27.00 41.84 -6.38
CA GLY A 261 -27.32 42.27 -5.01
C GLY A 261 -26.25 41.86 -3.99
N TYR A 262 -25.82 40.60 -4.01
CA TYR A 262 -24.70 40.14 -3.16
C TYR A 262 -23.38 40.85 -3.48
N ALA A 263 -23.08 41.09 -4.75
CA ALA A 263 -21.85 41.79 -5.15
C ALA A 263 -21.82 43.25 -4.67
N LEU A 264 -22.95 43.96 -4.76
CA LEU A 264 -23.12 45.32 -4.26
C LEU A 264 -22.99 45.37 -2.73
N TYR A 265 -23.68 44.47 -2.02
CA TYR A 265 -23.62 44.39 -0.56
C TYR A 265 -22.20 44.05 -0.08
N HIS A 266 -21.49 43.15 -0.75
CA HIS A 266 -20.10 42.86 -0.44
C HIS A 266 -19.20 44.09 -0.60
N GLY A 267 -19.39 44.87 -1.68
CA GLY A 267 -18.59 46.06 -1.99
C GLY A 267 -18.85 47.23 -1.05
N LEU A 268 -20.14 47.55 -0.82
CA LEU A 268 -20.57 48.80 -0.20
C LEU A 268 -21.37 48.61 1.11
N GLY A 269 -21.73 47.39 1.47
CA GLY A 269 -22.62 47.10 2.61
C GLY A 269 -24.00 47.73 2.42
N GLU A 270 -24.63 48.13 3.54
CA GLU A 270 -25.92 48.85 3.52
C GLU A 270 -25.86 50.15 2.72
N SER A 271 -24.69 50.81 2.62
CA SER A 271 -24.61 52.06 1.87
C SER A 271 -24.94 51.88 0.38
N GLY A 272 -24.81 50.68 -0.20
CA GLY A 272 -25.12 50.41 -1.61
C GLY A 272 -26.61 50.21 -1.93
N ARG A 273 -27.52 50.37 -0.95
CA ARG A 273 -28.95 50.07 -1.10
C ARG A 273 -29.64 50.89 -2.18
N ASP A 274 -29.38 52.18 -2.23
CA ASP A 274 -29.89 53.10 -3.25
C ASP A 274 -29.42 52.73 -4.67
N LEU A 275 -28.17 52.27 -4.82
CA LEU A 275 -27.64 51.78 -6.10
C LEU A 275 -28.33 50.47 -6.53
N TRP A 276 -28.61 49.59 -5.58
CA TRP A 276 -29.36 48.35 -5.83
C TRP A 276 -30.81 48.61 -6.23
N GLU A 277 -31.51 49.49 -5.51
CA GLU A 277 -32.91 49.84 -5.79
C GLU A 277 -33.04 50.58 -7.12
N SER A 278 -32.16 51.55 -7.40
CA SER A 278 -32.16 52.28 -8.68
C SER A 278 -31.81 51.40 -9.88
N TRP A 279 -30.87 50.47 -9.74
CA TRP A 279 -30.54 49.50 -10.80
C TRP A 279 -31.67 48.47 -10.99
N SER A 280 -32.28 47.99 -9.90
CA SER A 280 -33.41 47.04 -9.97
C SER A 280 -34.61 47.64 -10.69
N ALA A 281 -34.93 48.91 -10.43
CA ALA A 281 -36.01 49.66 -11.06
C ALA A 281 -35.86 49.86 -12.59
N THR A 282 -34.69 49.56 -13.16
CA THR A 282 -34.50 49.57 -14.62
C THR A 282 -35.16 48.36 -15.32
N SER A 283 -35.57 47.33 -14.56
CA SER A 283 -36.31 46.18 -15.09
C SER A 283 -37.82 46.42 -15.02
N PRO A 284 -38.58 46.10 -16.09
CA PRO A 284 -40.04 46.19 -16.07
C PRO A 284 -40.70 45.17 -15.12
N LYS A 285 -39.93 44.25 -14.52
CA LYS A 285 -40.40 43.23 -13.58
C LYS A 285 -40.19 43.62 -12.11
N ASP A 286 -39.70 44.82 -11.83
CA ASP A 286 -39.35 45.25 -10.47
C ASP A 286 -40.59 45.46 -9.57
N ASP A 287 -40.46 45.03 -8.31
CA ASP A 287 -41.37 45.36 -7.21
C ASP A 287 -40.55 46.10 -6.16
N ALA A 288 -40.69 47.42 -6.12
CA ALA A 288 -39.90 48.28 -5.25
C ALA A 288 -39.99 47.91 -3.76
N ALA A 289 -41.14 47.40 -3.29
CA ALA A 289 -41.29 46.97 -1.90
C ALA A 289 -40.54 45.66 -1.63
N HIS A 290 -40.60 44.71 -2.56
CA HIS A 290 -39.86 43.45 -2.49
C HIS A 290 -38.35 43.68 -2.58
N THR A 291 -37.91 44.50 -3.53
CA THR A 291 -36.51 44.87 -3.79
C THR A 291 -35.86 45.52 -2.57
N ALA A 292 -36.55 46.51 -1.97
CA ALA A 292 -36.09 47.20 -0.77
C ALA A 292 -35.99 46.24 0.43
N GLN A 293 -36.96 45.34 0.61
CA GLN A 293 -36.94 44.35 1.69
C GLN A 293 -35.78 43.34 1.52
N LYS A 294 -35.44 42.99 0.27
CA LYS A 294 -34.47 41.94 -0.03
C LYS A 294 -33.02 42.32 0.27
N TYR A 295 -32.63 43.60 0.09
CA TYR A 295 -31.23 44.02 0.15
C TYR A 295 -30.54 43.71 1.47
N SER A 296 -31.21 43.96 2.60
CA SER A 296 -30.65 43.70 3.94
C SER A 296 -30.44 42.20 4.22
N ALA A 297 -31.12 41.30 3.50
CA ALA A 297 -30.92 39.86 3.64
C ALA A 297 -29.58 39.38 3.05
N PHE A 298 -28.93 40.17 2.19
CA PHE A 298 -27.66 39.80 1.55
C PHE A 298 -26.46 39.79 2.50
N ALA A 299 -26.59 40.35 3.72
CA ALA A 299 -25.58 40.30 4.76
C ALA A 299 -25.12 38.86 5.13
N GLN A 300 -25.97 37.86 4.87
CA GLN A 300 -25.70 36.46 5.21
C GLN A 300 -25.00 35.66 4.10
N GLY A 301 -24.95 36.15 2.86
CA GLY A 301 -24.32 35.44 1.74
C GLY A 301 -22.82 35.72 1.64
N ARG A 302 -22.01 34.67 1.66
CA ARG A 302 -20.54 34.77 1.78
C ARG A 302 -19.74 34.38 0.52
N SER A 303 -20.40 33.93 -0.55
CA SER A 303 -19.72 33.34 -1.72
C SER A 303 -19.46 34.33 -2.87
N ILE A 304 -20.20 35.44 -2.98
CA ILE A 304 -20.12 36.38 -4.10
C ILE A 304 -19.42 37.66 -3.65
N THR A 305 -18.37 38.06 -4.37
CA THR A 305 -17.63 39.29 -4.10
C THR A 305 -17.97 40.40 -5.09
N VAL A 306 -17.66 41.65 -4.72
CA VAL A 306 -17.83 42.84 -5.59
C VAL A 306 -17.11 42.71 -6.94
N ALA A 307 -16.09 41.83 -7.06
CA ALA A 307 -15.44 41.53 -8.33
C ALA A 307 -16.41 40.98 -9.39
N THR A 308 -17.50 40.33 -8.97
CA THR A 308 -18.56 39.83 -9.86
C THR A 308 -19.22 40.96 -10.64
N LEU A 309 -19.49 42.09 -9.97
CA LEU A 309 -20.07 43.28 -10.59
C LEU A 309 -19.12 43.85 -11.66
N PHE A 310 -17.82 43.99 -11.34
CA PHE A 310 -16.84 44.49 -12.31
C PHE A 310 -16.60 43.53 -13.47
N TRP A 311 -16.73 42.23 -13.25
CA TRP A 311 -16.70 41.26 -14.33
C TRP A 311 -17.88 41.44 -15.28
N HIS A 312 -19.12 41.54 -14.77
CA HIS A 312 -20.30 41.81 -15.60
C HIS A 312 -20.23 43.17 -16.32
N ALA A 313 -19.75 44.21 -15.65
CA ALA A 313 -19.54 45.52 -16.27
C ALA A 313 -18.54 45.42 -17.44
N ALA A 314 -17.42 44.71 -17.25
CA ALA A 314 -16.41 44.51 -18.29
C ALA A 314 -16.94 43.75 -19.52
N GLU A 315 -17.76 42.71 -19.30
CA GLU A 315 -18.41 41.98 -20.40
C GLU A 315 -19.38 42.88 -21.19
N ASN A 316 -19.95 43.89 -20.54
CA ASN A 316 -20.78 44.93 -21.17
C ASN A 316 -19.96 46.16 -21.64
N GLY A 317 -18.66 45.99 -21.82
CA GLY A 317 -17.79 47.01 -22.43
C GLY A 317 -17.34 48.14 -21.50
N TRP A 318 -17.66 48.07 -20.19
CA TRP A 318 -17.20 49.05 -19.22
C TRP A 318 -15.68 49.09 -19.12
N LYS A 319 -15.13 50.31 -19.06
CA LYS A 319 -13.71 50.57 -18.82
C LYS A 319 -13.59 51.69 -17.81
N ARG A 320 -12.73 51.51 -16.81
CA ARG A 320 -12.47 52.53 -15.78
C ARG A 320 -11.97 53.83 -16.42
N SER A 321 -12.70 54.92 -16.19
CA SER A 321 -12.32 56.27 -16.62
C SER A 321 -11.10 56.75 -15.81
N GLY A 322 -10.09 57.31 -16.50
CA GLY A 322 -8.82 57.73 -15.90
C GLY A 322 -7.59 56.90 -16.28
N SER A 323 -7.71 55.88 -17.13
CA SER A 323 -6.56 55.18 -17.73
C SER A 323 -5.91 55.96 -18.88
N GLY A 324 -5.40 57.16 -18.57
CA GLY A 324 -4.32 57.72 -19.37
C GLY A 324 -3.16 56.73 -19.37
N ARG A 325 -2.57 56.47 -20.55
CA ARG A 325 -1.36 55.65 -20.71
C ARG A 325 -0.29 56.10 -19.71
N SER A 326 -0.20 55.47 -18.56
CA SER A 326 1.05 55.39 -17.82
C SER A 326 1.89 54.33 -18.53
N GLY A 327 2.58 54.79 -19.58
CA GLY A 327 3.88 54.23 -19.88
C GLY A 327 4.74 54.42 -18.64
N ALA A 328 4.67 53.47 -17.71
CA ALA A 328 5.71 53.32 -16.72
C ALA A 328 7.01 53.02 -17.50
N PRO A 329 8.13 53.66 -17.16
CA PRO A 329 9.34 53.63 -17.98
C PRO A 329 9.82 52.19 -18.19
N LYS A 330 10.43 51.93 -19.34
CA LYS A 330 11.10 50.68 -19.72
C LYS A 330 12.25 50.24 -18.79
N LYS A 331 12.40 50.85 -17.59
CA LYS A 331 13.42 50.54 -16.58
C LYS A 331 12.90 49.82 -15.33
N ASP A 332 11.59 49.73 -15.08
CA ASP A 332 11.05 49.23 -13.79
C ASP A 332 10.62 47.73 -13.82
N ARG A 333 11.20 46.92 -14.73
CA ARG A 333 11.08 45.45 -14.66
C ARG A 333 12.29 44.80 -13.97
N ALA A 334 13.40 45.54 -13.86
CA ALA A 334 14.56 45.17 -13.06
C ALA A 334 14.34 45.51 -11.58
N GLU A 335 13.75 46.67 -11.27
CA GLU A 335 13.50 47.12 -9.88
C GLU A 335 12.40 46.32 -9.16
N ARG A 336 11.31 45.91 -9.85
CA ARG A 336 10.32 44.98 -9.27
C ARG A 336 10.79 43.53 -9.10
N ARG A 337 11.90 43.13 -9.74
CA ARG A 337 12.57 41.87 -9.45
C ARG A 337 13.56 41.99 -8.27
N ALA A 338 13.99 43.20 -7.94
CA ALA A 338 14.82 43.49 -6.76
C ALA A 338 14.02 43.67 -5.46
N SER A 339 12.69 43.83 -5.50
CA SER A 339 11.87 44.12 -4.30
C SER A 339 11.35 42.90 -3.53
N ALA A 340 11.95 41.72 -3.72
CA ALA A 340 11.68 40.53 -2.88
C ALA A 340 12.79 40.24 -1.85
N ASP A 341 13.79 41.12 -1.70
CA ASP A 341 14.76 41.12 -0.60
C ASP A 341 15.44 42.52 -0.48
N PRO A 342 15.46 43.21 0.68
CA PRO A 342 16.05 44.56 0.82
C PRO A 342 17.58 44.63 0.70
N GLY A 343 18.24 43.58 0.19
CA GLY A 343 19.69 43.49 0.01
C GLY A 343 20.17 42.98 -1.36
N ALA A 344 19.29 42.73 -2.32
CA ALA A 344 19.69 42.19 -3.63
C ALA A 344 19.63 43.26 -4.74
N GLU A 345 20.78 43.67 -5.25
CA GLU A 345 20.83 44.45 -6.50
C GLU A 345 20.34 43.60 -7.69
N PRO A 346 19.58 44.18 -8.65
CA PRO A 346 19.20 43.48 -9.86
C PRO A 346 20.41 43.39 -10.79
N SER A 347 21.16 42.30 -10.70
CA SER A 347 22.14 41.99 -11.74
C SER A 347 21.39 41.57 -13.00
N ASN A 348 21.56 42.33 -14.07
CA ASN A 348 21.29 41.90 -15.44
C ASN A 348 22.46 41.06 -15.98
N GLU A 349 23.24 40.47 -15.07
CA GLU A 349 24.28 39.49 -15.38
C GLU A 349 23.63 38.10 -15.35
N ALA A 350 24.08 37.22 -16.23
CA ALA A 350 23.74 35.81 -16.14
C ALA A 350 24.00 35.35 -14.70
N ASP A 351 22.99 34.88 -13.97
CA ASP A 351 23.13 34.40 -12.58
C ASP A 351 23.98 33.11 -12.46
N GLY A 352 24.81 32.84 -13.48
CA GLY A 352 25.65 31.67 -13.63
C GLY A 352 24.90 30.43 -14.09
N ARG A 353 23.56 30.37 -13.99
CA ARG A 353 22.84 29.13 -14.29
C ARG A 353 22.86 28.82 -15.79
N PRO A 354 23.20 27.58 -16.16
CA PRO A 354 23.16 27.13 -17.54
C PRO A 354 21.75 27.23 -18.15
N ILE A 355 21.69 27.54 -19.44
CA ILE A 355 20.44 27.65 -20.20
C ILE A 355 20.12 26.32 -20.88
N VAL A 356 18.87 25.88 -20.75
CA VAL A 356 18.29 24.76 -21.49
C VAL A 356 17.16 25.28 -22.37
N ARG A 357 17.28 25.07 -23.68
CA ARG A 357 16.26 25.50 -24.64
C ARG A 357 15.24 24.39 -24.85
N PHE A 358 13.99 24.69 -24.53
CA PHE A 358 12.84 23.85 -24.81
C PHE A 358 12.28 24.18 -26.20
N VAL A 359 12.48 23.27 -27.16
CA VAL A 359 12.06 23.43 -28.55
C VAL A 359 11.08 22.32 -28.91
N ALA A 360 9.94 22.69 -29.50
CA ALA A 360 8.97 21.72 -29.98
C ALA A 360 9.64 20.74 -30.97
N GLY A 361 9.40 19.44 -30.77
CA GLY A 361 10.06 18.39 -31.55
C GLY A 361 11.49 18.02 -31.13
N LYS A 362 12.07 18.71 -30.12
CA LYS A 362 13.39 18.42 -29.54
C LYS A 362 13.36 18.29 -28.01
N VAL A 363 12.28 17.72 -27.51
CA VAL A 363 12.09 17.49 -26.07
C VAL A 363 13.17 16.53 -25.51
N PRO A 364 13.53 15.42 -26.18
CA PRO A 364 14.56 14.51 -25.67
C PRO A 364 15.92 15.19 -25.41
N GLU A 365 16.36 16.10 -26.28
CA GLU A 365 17.63 16.82 -26.13
C GLU A 365 17.59 17.81 -24.97
N ALA A 366 16.46 18.48 -24.75
CA ALA A 366 16.26 19.34 -23.59
C ALA A 366 16.29 18.54 -22.28
N VAL A 367 15.71 17.33 -22.29
CA VAL A 367 15.72 16.42 -21.14
C VAL A 367 17.12 15.85 -20.89
N ASP A 368 17.85 15.45 -21.93
CA ASP A 368 19.26 15.01 -21.83
C ASP A 368 20.14 16.09 -21.21
N ARG A 369 19.94 17.35 -21.64
CA ARG A 369 20.70 18.47 -21.09
C ARG A 369 20.32 18.75 -19.64
N MET A 370 19.04 18.68 -19.28
CA MET A 370 18.61 18.81 -17.88
C MET A 370 19.21 17.71 -17.01
N GLU A 371 19.15 16.46 -17.43
CA GLU A 371 19.74 15.33 -16.68
C GLU A 371 21.24 15.54 -16.48
N ALA A 372 21.99 15.89 -17.54
CA ALA A 372 23.42 16.19 -17.45
C ALA A 372 23.72 17.32 -16.45
N LEU A 373 22.94 18.41 -16.49
CA LEU A 373 23.12 19.54 -15.58
C LEU A 373 22.78 19.21 -14.12
N LEU A 374 21.77 18.38 -13.88
CA LEU A 374 21.46 17.88 -12.53
C LEU A 374 22.62 17.04 -11.98
N LEU A 375 23.25 16.21 -12.80
CA LEU A 375 24.42 15.41 -12.42
C LEU A 375 25.68 16.28 -12.22
N GLU A 376 25.95 17.22 -13.12
CA GLU A 376 27.06 18.18 -13.04
C GLU A 376 26.96 19.04 -11.76
N ALA A 377 25.74 19.44 -11.38
CA ALA A 377 25.48 20.20 -10.15
C ALA A 377 25.56 19.34 -8.87
N GLY A 378 25.81 18.03 -8.98
CA GLY A 378 25.91 17.12 -7.83
C GLY A 378 24.59 16.90 -7.10
N VAL A 379 23.44 17.03 -7.79
CA VAL A 379 22.14 16.76 -7.17
C VAL A 379 22.07 15.29 -6.80
N GLN A 380 21.68 15.03 -5.56
CA GLN A 380 21.57 13.68 -5.01
C GLN A 380 20.31 12.97 -5.54
N ILE A 381 20.35 12.55 -6.79
CA ILE A 381 19.32 11.75 -7.46
C ILE A 381 19.88 10.40 -7.87
N TYR A 382 19.10 9.35 -7.64
CA TYR A 382 19.52 7.96 -7.85
C TYR A 382 18.39 7.17 -8.49
N SER A 383 18.70 6.02 -9.08
CA SER A 383 17.69 5.06 -9.55
C SER A 383 17.50 3.93 -8.54
N ARG A 384 16.25 3.57 -8.25
CA ARG A 384 15.88 2.42 -7.41
C ARG A 384 14.48 1.92 -7.77
N ALA A 385 14.33 0.61 -7.91
CA ALA A 385 13.04 -0.08 -8.10
C ALA A 385 12.16 0.56 -9.20
N GLY A 386 12.76 0.84 -10.36
CA GLY A 386 12.08 1.44 -11.51
C GLY A 386 11.67 2.91 -11.32
N ALA A 387 12.26 3.63 -10.36
CA ALA A 387 11.96 5.04 -10.13
C ALA A 387 13.23 5.86 -9.87
N LEU A 388 13.16 7.16 -10.16
CA LEU A 388 14.11 8.13 -9.62
C LEU A 388 13.78 8.43 -8.15
N VAL A 389 14.78 8.36 -7.29
CA VAL A 389 14.68 8.59 -5.85
C VAL A 389 15.71 9.61 -5.39
N ARG A 390 15.46 10.21 -4.23
CA ARG A 390 16.41 11.07 -3.52
C ARG A 390 16.49 10.68 -2.05
N PRO A 391 17.63 10.88 -1.37
CA PRO A 391 17.70 10.75 0.07
C PRO A 391 16.87 11.87 0.71
N VAL A 392 16.08 11.50 1.72
CA VAL A 392 15.35 12.43 2.58
C VAL A 392 15.71 12.11 4.01
N ILE A 393 16.05 13.17 4.75
CA ILE A 393 16.34 13.13 6.17
C ILE A 393 15.26 13.95 6.85
N ASP A 394 14.32 13.28 7.50
CA ASP A 394 13.22 13.89 8.24
C ASP A 394 13.58 13.95 9.74
N GLU A 395 13.45 15.11 10.38
CA GLU A 395 13.48 15.20 11.84
C GLU A 395 12.08 15.00 12.39
N VAL A 396 11.87 13.91 13.13
CA VAL A 396 10.57 13.59 13.73
C VAL A 396 10.64 13.71 15.25
N PRO A 397 9.60 14.27 15.90
CA PRO A 397 9.50 14.25 17.36
C PRO A 397 9.44 12.81 17.87
N ALA A 398 10.31 12.48 18.81
CA ALA A 398 10.31 11.25 19.58
C ALA A 398 9.84 11.51 21.03
N ALA A 399 9.73 10.43 21.81
CA ALA A 399 9.33 10.51 23.21
C ALA A 399 10.23 11.46 24.02
N LYS A 400 9.67 12.11 25.04
CA LYS A 400 10.35 13.08 25.92
C LYS A 400 10.92 14.31 25.19
N GLY A 401 10.35 14.70 24.03
CA GLY A 401 10.70 15.93 23.32
C GLY A 401 12.03 15.89 22.56
N ARG A 402 12.65 14.71 22.41
CA ARG A 402 13.85 14.53 21.59
C ARG A 402 13.46 14.50 20.11
N MET A 403 14.25 15.11 19.23
CA MET A 403 14.10 14.93 17.78
C MET A 403 14.90 13.69 17.35
N THR A 404 14.38 12.94 16.38
CA THR A 404 15.04 11.76 15.82
C THR A 404 15.14 11.89 14.32
N MET A 405 16.30 11.54 13.78
CA MET A 405 16.57 11.59 12.34
C MET A 405 16.05 10.32 11.66
N VAL A 406 15.31 10.48 10.57
CA VAL A 406 14.81 9.38 9.73
C VAL A 406 15.36 9.55 8.32
N ALA A 407 16.31 8.69 7.97
CA ALA A 407 16.84 8.62 6.61
C ALA A 407 16.05 7.58 5.79
N ARG A 408 15.54 7.99 4.62
CA ARG A 408 14.83 7.13 3.68
C ARG A 408 15.08 7.54 2.23
N MET A 409 14.81 6.64 1.30
CA MET A 409 14.77 6.97 -0.12
C MET A 409 13.35 7.37 -0.53
N SER A 410 13.17 8.61 -0.98
CA SER A 410 11.87 9.12 -1.42
C SER A 410 11.83 9.19 -2.95
N PRO A 411 10.78 8.64 -3.60
CA PRO A 411 10.56 8.84 -5.03
C PRO A 411 10.45 10.33 -5.39
N LEU A 412 11.02 10.70 -6.54
CA LEU A 412 10.82 12.00 -7.15
C LEU A 412 9.48 12.06 -7.87
N VAL A 413 8.85 13.23 -7.81
CA VAL A 413 7.64 13.55 -8.56
C VAL A 413 7.92 14.73 -9.50
N ALA A 414 7.07 14.93 -10.51
CA ALA A 414 7.28 15.94 -11.54
C ALA A 414 7.50 17.35 -10.96
N VAL A 415 6.77 17.68 -9.89
CA VAL A 415 6.87 18.99 -9.21
C VAL A 415 8.18 19.13 -8.44
N SER A 416 8.64 18.10 -7.72
CA SER A 416 9.91 18.17 -6.99
C SER A 416 11.11 18.21 -7.93
N LEU A 417 11.03 17.49 -9.06
CA LEU A 417 12.05 17.54 -10.10
C LEU A 417 12.07 18.90 -10.80
N ALA A 418 10.90 19.51 -11.03
CA ALA A 418 10.81 20.87 -11.57
C ALA A 418 11.45 21.89 -10.62
N ASP A 419 11.17 21.83 -9.32
CA ASP A 419 11.81 22.74 -8.34
C ASP A 419 13.34 22.58 -8.35
N MET A 420 13.85 21.34 -8.33
CA MET A 420 15.30 21.08 -8.43
C MET A 420 15.90 21.64 -9.71
N ALA A 421 15.30 21.36 -10.87
CA ALA A 421 15.77 21.86 -12.15
C ALA A 421 15.77 23.39 -12.18
N ALA A 422 14.68 24.03 -11.74
CA ALA A 422 14.55 25.49 -11.73
C ALA A 422 15.60 26.17 -10.84
N ARG A 423 16.13 25.52 -9.80
CA ARG A 423 17.21 26.06 -8.97
C ARG A 423 18.57 26.03 -9.66
N ILE A 424 18.78 25.12 -10.61
CA ILE A 424 20.10 24.83 -11.20
C ILE A 424 20.22 25.40 -12.61
N MET A 425 19.13 25.43 -13.37
CA MET A 425 19.16 25.83 -14.77
C MET A 425 18.02 26.79 -15.09
N ARG A 426 18.20 27.57 -16.15
CA ARG A 426 17.16 28.41 -16.75
C ARG A 426 16.60 27.70 -17.97
N ILE A 427 15.29 27.52 -18.01
CA ILE A 427 14.63 26.90 -19.16
C ILE A 427 14.02 27.99 -20.02
N GLN A 428 14.30 27.96 -21.30
CA GLN A 428 13.82 28.97 -22.25
C GLN A 428 12.96 28.34 -23.34
N ARG A 429 11.90 29.04 -23.73
CA ARG A 429 11.08 28.69 -24.90
C ARG A 429 11.02 29.87 -25.84
N TYR A 430 11.16 29.60 -27.14
CA TYR A 430 11.01 30.64 -28.16
C TYR A 430 9.56 31.10 -28.24
N ASP A 431 9.33 32.41 -28.20
CA ASP A 431 8.04 33.02 -28.37
C ASP A 431 8.00 33.75 -29.73
N GLY A 432 7.21 33.23 -30.66
CA GLY A 432 7.12 33.78 -32.01
C GLY A 432 6.45 35.15 -32.10
N ARG A 433 5.79 35.64 -31.04
CA ARG A 433 5.23 37.01 -30.99
C ARG A 433 6.24 38.02 -30.45
N ALA A 434 7.07 37.59 -29.51
CA ALA A 434 8.16 38.40 -28.98
C ALA A 434 9.43 38.34 -29.84
N GLU A 435 9.51 37.37 -30.77
CA GLU A 435 10.70 37.05 -31.56
C GLU A 435 11.94 36.81 -30.70
N ASP A 436 11.74 36.27 -29.49
CA ASP A 436 12.79 36.13 -28.47
C ASP A 436 12.63 34.85 -27.63
N TRP A 437 13.71 34.47 -26.96
CA TRP A 437 13.74 33.36 -26.00
C TRP A 437 13.33 33.86 -24.61
N LEU A 438 12.19 33.35 -24.13
CA LEU A 438 11.68 33.72 -22.82
C LEU A 438 11.98 32.63 -21.80
N ASP A 439 12.48 33.04 -20.64
CA ASP A 439 12.59 32.15 -19.48
C ASP A 439 11.20 31.69 -19.04
N ILE A 440 11.08 30.38 -18.86
CA ILE A 440 9.88 29.70 -18.38
C ILE A 440 10.25 28.77 -17.22
N ASN A 441 9.24 28.38 -16.44
CA ASN A 441 9.39 27.28 -15.50
C ASN A 441 9.62 25.96 -16.28
N PRO A 442 10.29 24.96 -15.69
CA PRO A 442 10.41 23.64 -16.28
C PRO A 442 9.04 23.08 -16.72
N PRO A 443 8.84 22.80 -18.02
CA PRO A 443 7.60 22.21 -18.50
C PRO A 443 7.35 20.85 -17.87
N ALA A 444 6.09 20.54 -17.55
CA ALA A 444 5.71 19.23 -17.01
C ALA A 444 6.11 18.09 -17.96
N GLU A 445 5.99 18.29 -19.27
CA GLU A 445 6.43 17.33 -20.28
C GLU A 445 7.91 16.94 -20.12
N MET A 446 8.77 17.92 -19.84
CA MET A 446 10.21 17.70 -19.67
C MET A 446 10.51 16.89 -18.41
N THR A 447 9.86 17.19 -17.28
CA THR A 447 10.07 16.47 -16.02
C THR A 447 9.43 15.09 -16.02
N LEU A 448 8.24 14.94 -16.61
CA LEU A 448 7.58 13.65 -16.80
C LEU A 448 8.37 12.75 -17.74
N THR A 449 8.95 13.30 -18.81
CA THR A 449 9.82 12.54 -19.71
C THR A 449 11.04 12.01 -18.97
N LEU A 450 11.73 12.82 -18.15
CA LEU A 450 12.85 12.31 -17.36
C LEU A 450 12.40 11.22 -16.38
N LEU A 451 11.27 11.39 -15.69
CA LEU A 451 10.75 10.39 -14.74
C LEU A 451 10.34 9.06 -15.40
N ALA A 452 10.06 9.05 -16.71
CA ALA A 452 9.64 7.85 -17.44
C ALA A 452 10.77 7.10 -18.15
N ARG A 453 12.03 7.58 -18.07
CA ARG A 453 13.21 7.01 -18.75
C ARG A 453 13.82 5.79 -18.04
N GLU A 454 12.98 4.92 -17.48
CA GLU A 454 13.47 3.69 -16.86
C GLU A 454 14.35 2.90 -17.86
N GLY A 455 15.55 2.49 -17.41
CA GLY A 455 16.54 1.82 -18.26
C GLY A 455 17.40 2.74 -19.14
N GLN A 456 17.11 4.05 -19.21
CA GLN A 456 17.89 5.03 -19.99
C GLN A 456 18.51 6.14 -19.14
N TRP A 457 18.23 6.18 -17.84
CA TRP A 457 18.81 7.16 -16.93
C TRP A 457 20.33 7.06 -16.85
N ARG A 458 20.98 8.21 -16.73
CA ARG A 458 22.41 8.36 -16.43
C ARG A 458 22.67 8.48 -14.92
N VAL A 459 21.62 8.53 -14.11
CA VAL A 459 21.74 8.62 -12.65
C VAL A 459 22.27 7.30 -12.05
N PRO A 460 23.12 7.35 -11.02
CA PRO A 460 23.65 6.14 -10.40
C PRO A 460 22.55 5.35 -9.67
N PRO A 461 22.59 4.01 -9.70
CA PRO A 461 21.68 3.18 -8.91
C PRO A 461 22.04 3.20 -7.43
N VAL A 462 21.03 3.13 -6.54
CA VAL A 462 21.24 3.08 -5.09
C VAL A 462 20.66 1.81 -4.45
N ALA A 463 21.52 1.08 -3.74
CA ALA A 463 21.19 -0.18 -3.10
C ALA A 463 20.49 0.02 -1.74
N GLY A 464 20.84 1.08 -1.01
CA GLY A 464 20.26 1.39 0.30
C GLY A 464 20.75 2.72 0.88
N ILE A 465 20.14 3.13 1.98
CA ILE A 465 20.54 4.27 2.79
C ILE A 465 20.99 3.77 4.16
N ILE A 466 22.09 4.30 4.70
CA ILE A 466 22.60 4.01 6.04
C ILE A 466 22.81 5.33 6.79
N THR A 467 22.80 5.31 8.12
CA THR A 467 23.00 6.52 8.95
C THR A 467 24.23 6.45 9.86
N THR A 468 25.02 5.39 9.70
CA THR A 468 26.27 5.16 10.44
C THR A 468 27.34 4.61 9.51
N PRO A 469 28.63 4.85 9.81
CA PRO A 469 29.72 4.20 9.11
C PRO A 469 29.60 2.67 9.13
N THR A 470 30.11 2.03 8.07
CA THR A 470 30.12 0.58 7.94
C THR A 470 31.40 0.10 7.26
N LEU A 471 31.60 -1.21 7.18
CA LEU A 471 32.71 -1.82 6.44
C LEU A 471 32.27 -2.12 5.00
N ARG A 472 33.14 -1.81 4.03
CA ARG A 472 33.01 -2.30 2.66
C ARG A 472 33.36 -3.79 2.60
N PRO A 473 33.00 -4.50 1.51
CA PRO A 473 33.33 -5.93 1.34
C PRO A 473 34.83 -6.24 1.45
N ASP A 474 35.70 -5.29 1.09
CA ASP A 474 37.16 -5.41 1.19
C ASP A 474 37.72 -5.14 2.61
N GLY A 475 36.84 -4.84 3.58
CA GLY A 475 37.21 -4.50 4.96
C GLY A 475 37.62 -3.04 5.16
N SER A 476 37.62 -2.19 4.12
CA SER A 476 37.84 -0.75 4.27
C SER A 476 36.62 -0.06 4.91
N LEU A 477 36.83 1.09 5.56
CA LEU A 477 35.75 1.82 6.22
C LEU A 477 35.05 2.79 5.26
N LEU A 478 33.73 2.78 5.30
CA LEU A 478 32.86 3.78 4.68
C LEU A 478 32.43 4.77 5.77
N THR A 479 33.10 5.91 5.84
CA THR A 479 32.87 6.98 6.84
C THR A 479 32.43 8.31 6.22
N ALA A 480 32.72 8.53 4.95
CA ALA A 480 32.35 9.76 4.26
C ALA A 480 30.85 9.80 3.93
N ALA A 481 30.16 10.85 4.37
CA ALA A 481 28.75 11.05 4.05
C ALA A 481 28.54 11.24 2.54
N GLY A 482 27.41 10.74 2.02
CA GLY A 482 27.08 10.76 0.60
C GLY A 482 27.04 9.36 -0.02
N TYR A 483 27.07 9.32 -1.35
CA TYR A 483 27.00 8.07 -2.10
C TYR A 483 28.38 7.42 -2.24
N ASP A 484 28.47 6.14 -1.91
CA ASP A 484 29.67 5.32 -2.09
C ASP A 484 29.50 4.42 -3.33
N PRO A 485 30.27 4.64 -4.42
CA PRO A 485 30.11 3.87 -5.66
C PRO A 485 30.40 2.37 -5.53
N ALA A 486 31.30 1.98 -4.61
CA ALA A 486 31.70 0.60 -4.43
C ALA A 486 30.58 -0.27 -3.84
N THR A 487 29.86 0.28 -2.85
CA THR A 487 28.75 -0.41 -2.18
C THR A 487 27.38 -0.03 -2.72
N ARG A 488 27.28 1.09 -3.46
CA ARG A 488 26.05 1.76 -3.88
C ARG A 488 25.15 2.17 -2.72
N LEU A 489 25.75 2.34 -1.54
CA LEU A 489 25.06 2.85 -0.35
C LEU A 489 25.15 4.37 -0.29
N TYR A 490 24.11 4.99 0.25
CA TYR A 490 24.12 6.39 0.62
C TYR A 490 24.26 6.52 2.15
N LEU A 491 25.39 7.03 2.63
CA LEU A 491 25.58 7.38 4.04
C LEU A 491 24.97 8.76 4.31
N ALA A 492 23.84 8.78 5.01
CA ALA A 492 23.18 10.00 5.42
C ALA A 492 24.03 10.76 6.44
N HIS A 493 24.18 12.06 6.22
CA HIS A 493 24.87 12.94 7.15
C HIS A 493 24.06 13.09 8.44
N ASP A 494 24.62 12.65 9.56
CA ASP A 494 24.10 12.89 10.90
C ASP A 494 25.09 13.82 11.63
N PRO A 495 24.79 15.14 11.76
CA PRO A 495 25.68 16.09 12.41
C PRO A 495 25.94 15.75 13.89
N GLY A 496 25.03 15.01 14.54
CA GLY A 496 25.15 14.61 15.94
C GLY A 496 25.91 13.30 16.15
N PHE A 497 26.25 12.60 15.07
CA PHE A 497 26.99 11.34 15.16
C PHE A 497 28.49 11.60 15.17
N THR A 498 29.14 11.20 16.25
CA THR A 498 30.60 11.11 16.37
C THR A 498 30.96 9.68 16.71
N MET A 499 32.13 9.23 16.26
CA MET A 499 32.62 7.86 16.47
C MET A 499 34.12 7.92 16.77
N PRO A 500 34.63 7.10 17.71
CA PRO A 500 36.06 6.94 17.89
C PRO A 500 36.77 6.46 16.62
N ASP A 501 38.02 6.86 16.43
CA ASP A 501 38.84 6.31 15.36
C ASP A 501 39.06 4.81 15.57
N LEU A 502 39.00 4.06 14.47
CA LEU A 502 39.20 2.63 14.47
C LEU A 502 40.67 2.30 14.23
N THR A 503 41.24 1.43 15.06
CA THR A 503 42.57 0.85 14.83
C THR A 503 42.61 0.23 13.43
N GLU A 504 43.64 0.56 12.63
CA GLU A 504 43.71 0.08 11.24
C GLU A 504 43.81 -1.45 11.15
N ARG A 505 44.53 -2.06 12.10
CA ARG A 505 44.77 -3.50 12.19
C ARG A 505 44.48 -4.00 13.60
N PRO A 506 43.21 -4.09 14.00
CA PRO A 506 42.89 -4.47 15.36
C PRO A 506 43.21 -5.94 15.62
N ASP A 507 43.72 -6.24 16.81
CA ASP A 507 44.05 -7.61 17.21
C ASP A 507 42.87 -8.37 17.84
N LYS A 508 43.09 -9.64 18.19
CA LYS A 508 42.06 -10.48 18.82
C LYS A 508 41.65 -9.98 20.21
N GLY A 509 42.56 -9.37 20.96
CA GLY A 509 42.29 -8.84 22.29
C GLY A 509 41.42 -7.58 22.23
N GLU A 510 41.72 -6.66 21.31
CA GLU A 510 40.89 -5.49 21.02
C GLU A 510 39.48 -5.90 20.57
N ALA A 511 39.37 -6.92 19.72
CA ALA A 511 38.09 -7.48 19.29
C ALA A 511 37.29 -8.09 20.45
N ALA A 512 37.95 -8.84 21.34
CA ALA A 512 37.31 -9.41 22.53
C ALA A 512 36.81 -8.32 23.49
N ALA A 513 37.60 -7.27 23.71
CA ALA A 513 37.21 -6.13 24.54
C ALA A 513 36.02 -5.35 23.92
N ALA A 514 36.06 -5.14 22.60
CA ALA A 514 34.97 -4.50 21.87
C ALA A 514 33.68 -5.32 21.92
N LEU A 515 33.77 -6.64 21.78
CA LEU A 515 32.61 -7.52 21.91
C LEU A 515 32.05 -7.51 23.35
N ALA A 516 32.91 -7.62 24.36
CA ALA A 516 32.50 -7.54 25.77
C ALA A 516 31.81 -6.21 26.10
N PHE A 517 32.24 -5.10 25.48
CA PHE A 517 31.59 -3.80 25.62
C PHE A 517 30.16 -3.79 25.06
N ILE A 518 29.92 -4.45 23.92
CA ILE A 518 28.57 -4.62 23.36
C ILE A 518 27.75 -5.57 24.24
N GLU A 519 28.33 -6.68 24.69
CA GLU A 519 27.67 -7.66 25.56
C GLU A 519 27.19 -7.06 26.88
N ALA A 520 27.89 -6.03 27.39
CA ALA A 520 27.46 -5.32 28.58
C ALA A 520 26.05 -4.72 28.45
N LEU A 521 25.57 -4.44 27.23
CA LEU A 521 24.20 -3.98 26.96
C LEU A 521 23.15 -5.10 27.11
N LEU A 522 23.58 -6.36 26.98
CA LEU A 522 22.72 -7.53 27.02
C LEU A 522 22.57 -8.09 28.45
N VAL A 523 23.22 -7.46 29.44
CA VAL A 523 23.05 -7.78 30.86
C VAL A 523 21.59 -7.55 31.26
N GLY A 524 21.01 -8.56 31.90
CA GLY A 524 19.61 -8.52 32.32
C GLY A 524 18.60 -8.99 31.27
N PHE A 525 19.02 -9.37 30.05
CA PHE A 525 18.15 -10.13 29.15
C PHE A 525 18.15 -11.61 29.54
N PRO A 526 16.98 -12.28 29.55
CA PRO A 526 16.89 -13.64 30.04
C PRO A 526 17.05 -14.67 28.92
N PHE A 527 18.27 -14.77 28.38
CA PHE A 527 18.59 -15.78 27.38
C PHE A 527 18.52 -17.18 27.96
N VAL A 528 17.91 -18.12 27.24
CA VAL A 528 17.83 -19.53 27.64
C VAL A 528 19.22 -20.18 27.65
N GLY A 529 20.07 -19.84 26.68
CA GLY A 529 21.43 -20.35 26.61
C GLY A 529 22.43 -19.45 25.87
N PRO A 530 23.69 -19.91 25.73
CA PRO A 530 24.75 -19.17 25.06
C PRO A 530 24.48 -18.98 23.55
N VAL A 531 23.75 -19.89 22.91
CA VAL A 531 23.34 -19.76 21.50
C VAL A 531 22.40 -18.57 21.32
N ASP A 532 21.41 -18.38 22.20
CA ASP A 532 20.45 -17.27 22.10
C ASP A 532 21.15 -15.91 22.25
N ARG A 533 22.15 -15.83 23.14
CA ARG A 533 23.01 -14.65 23.29
C ARG A 533 23.83 -14.39 22.03
N ALA A 534 24.41 -15.43 21.43
CA ALA A 534 25.14 -15.30 20.17
C ALA A 534 24.22 -14.86 19.02
N VAL A 535 22.97 -15.34 18.96
CA VAL A 535 21.97 -14.88 17.99
C VAL A 535 21.67 -13.40 18.19
N ALA A 536 21.49 -12.94 19.43
CA ALA A 536 21.29 -11.53 19.74
C ALA A 536 22.45 -10.63 19.27
N LEU A 537 23.69 -11.02 19.56
CA LEU A 537 24.90 -10.33 19.10
C LEU A 537 24.99 -10.32 17.57
N SER A 538 24.71 -11.46 16.94
CA SER A 538 24.69 -11.56 15.48
C SER A 538 23.65 -10.62 14.86
N GLY A 539 22.50 -10.40 15.51
CA GLY A 539 21.49 -9.44 15.07
C GLY A 539 21.98 -7.99 15.12
N ILE A 540 22.71 -7.61 16.19
CA ILE A 540 23.32 -6.28 16.32
C ILE A 540 24.37 -6.05 15.23
N LEU A 541 25.30 -6.99 15.05
CA LEU A 541 26.34 -6.89 14.02
C LEU A 541 25.71 -6.86 12.61
N THR A 542 24.72 -7.72 12.36
CA THR A 542 23.99 -7.75 11.07
C THR A 542 23.35 -6.40 10.79
N ALA A 543 22.66 -5.77 11.76
CA ALA A 543 22.04 -4.46 11.58
C ALA A 543 23.01 -3.37 11.09
N LEU A 544 24.29 -3.45 11.46
CA LEU A 544 25.33 -2.50 11.06
C LEU A 544 25.93 -2.79 9.67
N VAL A 545 26.14 -4.06 9.33
CA VAL A 545 26.81 -4.44 8.05
C VAL A 545 25.85 -4.90 6.97
N ARG A 546 24.54 -5.01 7.24
CA ARG A 546 23.53 -5.50 6.29
C ARG A 546 23.58 -4.80 4.93
N GLY A 547 23.89 -3.51 4.92
CA GLY A 547 23.99 -2.69 3.72
C GLY A 547 24.95 -3.27 2.67
N VAL A 548 26.04 -3.91 3.11
CA VAL A 548 27.05 -4.49 2.19
C VAL A 548 26.82 -5.97 1.92
N LEU A 549 26.04 -6.65 2.77
CA LEU A 549 25.71 -8.06 2.59
C LEU A 549 24.67 -8.27 1.48
N PRO A 550 24.87 -9.22 0.55
CA PRO A 550 23.84 -9.57 -0.44
C PRO A 550 22.64 -10.24 0.23
N THR A 551 22.89 -11.11 1.22
CA THR A 551 21.90 -11.92 1.92
C THR A 551 22.19 -11.92 3.43
N ALA A 552 21.17 -12.15 4.25
CA ALA A 552 21.30 -12.32 5.70
C ALA A 552 20.11 -13.14 6.23
N PRO A 553 20.32 -14.04 7.21
CA PRO A 553 19.23 -14.76 7.82
C PRO A 553 18.31 -13.81 8.59
N LEU A 554 17.03 -14.18 8.73
CA LEU A 554 16.10 -13.48 9.61
C LEU A 554 16.46 -13.78 11.07
N HIS A 555 16.34 -12.78 11.95
CA HIS A 555 16.53 -12.94 13.39
C HIS A 555 15.18 -13.04 14.10
N ALA A 556 14.80 -14.24 14.49
CA ALA A 556 13.54 -14.51 15.19
C ALA A 556 13.77 -14.49 16.70
N ILE A 557 13.07 -13.61 17.42
CA ILE A 557 13.18 -13.46 18.87
C ILE A 557 11.86 -13.89 19.51
N ARG A 558 11.90 -14.94 20.31
CA ARG A 558 10.73 -15.55 20.92
C ARG A 558 10.81 -15.61 22.43
N ALA A 559 9.66 -15.70 23.07
CA ALA A 559 9.53 -15.92 24.50
C ALA A 559 8.18 -16.57 24.80
N HIS A 560 8.03 -17.15 25.99
CA HIS A 560 6.76 -17.75 26.42
C HIS A 560 5.68 -16.71 26.72
N SER A 561 6.08 -15.54 27.21
CA SER A 561 5.17 -14.48 27.68
C SER A 561 5.47 -13.12 27.03
N PRO A 562 4.49 -12.21 26.95
CA PRO A 562 4.74 -10.80 26.65
C PRO A 562 5.61 -10.15 27.73
N GLY A 563 6.22 -9.00 27.43
CA GLY A 563 7.02 -8.26 28.42
C GLY A 563 8.44 -8.76 28.66
N THR A 564 8.84 -9.93 28.14
CA THR A 564 10.19 -10.52 28.33
C THR A 564 11.36 -9.76 27.68
N GLY A 565 11.10 -8.68 26.92
CA GLY A 565 12.15 -7.87 26.28
C GLY A 565 12.45 -8.16 24.81
N LYS A 566 11.58 -8.92 24.11
CA LYS A 566 11.76 -9.26 22.68
C LYS A 566 11.93 -8.04 21.77
N SER A 567 10.93 -7.16 21.76
CA SER A 567 10.97 -5.93 20.94
C SER A 567 12.06 -4.96 21.43
N PHE A 568 12.42 -5.01 22.72
CA PHE A 568 13.50 -4.20 23.28
C PHE A 568 14.88 -4.62 22.75
N LEU A 569 15.11 -5.91 22.51
CA LEU A 569 16.33 -6.42 21.89
C LEU A 569 16.44 -5.99 20.41
N VAL A 570 15.33 -6.00 19.68
CA VAL A 570 15.27 -5.48 18.31
C VAL A 570 15.53 -3.98 18.27
N ASP A 571 14.92 -3.23 19.20
CA ASP A 571 15.16 -1.79 19.36
C ASP A 571 16.62 -1.48 19.64
N LEU A 572 17.32 -2.32 20.42
CA LEU A 572 18.74 -2.13 20.71
C LEU A 572 19.59 -2.22 19.44
N ALA A 573 19.40 -3.27 18.63
CA ALA A 573 20.09 -3.41 17.34
C ALA A 573 19.77 -2.24 16.39
N ALA A 574 18.49 -1.84 16.32
CA ALA A 574 18.06 -0.73 15.49
C ALA A 574 18.63 0.63 15.94
N VAL A 575 18.68 0.89 17.25
CA VAL A 575 19.22 2.14 17.81
C VAL A 575 20.71 2.25 17.56
N ILE A 576 21.48 1.16 17.73
CA ILE A 576 22.92 1.16 17.40
C ILE A 576 23.10 1.51 15.91
N ALA A 577 22.42 0.79 15.02
CA ALA A 577 22.60 0.94 13.58
C ALA A 577 22.05 2.26 13.01
N THR A 578 20.90 2.71 13.51
CA THR A 578 20.11 3.78 12.87
C THR A 578 19.94 5.04 13.71
N GLY A 579 20.24 4.98 15.02
CA GLY A 579 19.99 6.08 15.97
C GLY A 579 18.54 6.18 16.44
N ARG A 580 17.69 5.21 16.08
CA ARG A 580 16.27 5.20 16.45
C ARG A 580 15.76 3.79 16.72
N ARG A 581 14.65 3.71 17.45
CA ARG A 581 13.92 2.47 17.67
C ARG A 581 13.40 1.90 16.34
N CYS A 582 13.22 0.59 16.31
CA CYS A 582 12.90 -0.12 15.08
C CYS A 582 11.48 0.26 14.61
N PRO A 583 11.28 0.61 13.33
CA PRO A 583 9.94 0.66 12.77
C PRO A 583 9.35 -0.75 12.75
N VAL A 584 8.29 -0.96 13.52
CA VAL A 584 7.60 -2.26 13.60
C VAL A 584 6.46 -2.35 12.60
N ILE A 585 6.33 -3.52 11.97
CA ILE A 585 5.12 -3.92 11.25
C ILE A 585 4.44 -5.02 12.04
N ALA A 586 3.14 -4.87 12.30
CA ALA A 586 2.36 -5.98 12.85
C ALA A 586 2.31 -7.11 11.81
N ALA A 587 2.48 -8.36 12.27
CA ALA A 587 2.15 -9.52 11.45
C ALA A 587 0.71 -9.39 10.95
N GLY A 588 0.49 -9.55 9.64
CA GLY A 588 -0.85 -9.58 9.06
C GLY A 588 -1.63 -10.80 9.53
N LYS A 589 -2.97 -10.77 9.42
CA LYS A 589 -3.79 -11.97 9.65
C LYS A 589 -3.59 -13.04 8.56
N THR A 590 -3.02 -12.63 7.43
CA THR A 590 -2.68 -13.47 6.29
C THR A 590 -1.25 -13.18 5.82
N GLU A 591 -0.65 -14.15 5.13
CA GLU A 591 0.65 -14.00 4.46
C GLU A 591 0.62 -12.79 3.50
N GLU A 592 -0.41 -12.69 2.65
CA GLU A 592 -0.60 -11.57 1.71
C GLU A 592 -0.56 -10.18 2.38
N GLU A 593 -1.14 -10.03 3.57
CA GLU A 593 -1.13 -8.76 4.31
C GLU A 593 0.28 -8.43 4.82
N THR A 594 1.03 -9.44 5.25
CA THR A 594 2.42 -9.30 5.68
C THR A 594 3.33 -8.95 4.50
N GLU A 595 3.17 -9.64 3.35
CA GLU A 595 3.90 -9.34 2.11
C GLU A 595 3.69 -7.91 1.64
N LYS A 596 2.44 -7.43 1.69
CA LYS A 596 2.09 -6.06 1.33
C LYS A 596 2.84 -5.03 2.20
N ARG A 597 2.86 -5.23 3.52
CA ARG A 597 3.53 -4.32 4.46
C ARG A 597 5.04 -4.33 4.26
N LEU A 598 5.62 -5.52 4.10
CA LEU A 598 7.04 -5.71 3.89
C LEU A 598 7.51 -5.10 2.56
N GLY A 599 6.72 -5.26 1.50
CA GLY A 599 7.00 -4.68 0.19
C GLY A 599 7.09 -3.15 0.19
N ALA A 600 6.25 -2.48 0.98
CA ALA A 600 6.30 -1.03 1.13
C ALA A 600 7.61 -0.56 1.80
N LEU A 601 8.05 -1.23 2.87
CA LEU A 601 9.28 -0.88 3.58
C LEU A 601 10.55 -1.09 2.75
N LEU A 602 10.57 -2.14 1.93
CA LEU A 602 11.70 -2.44 1.06
C LEU A 602 11.87 -1.41 -0.06
N ARG A 603 10.76 -0.83 -0.54
CA ARG A 603 10.76 0.28 -1.51
C ARG A 603 11.45 1.51 -0.93
N ASP A 604 11.15 1.83 0.33
CA ASP A 604 11.71 2.99 1.04
C ASP A 604 13.17 2.81 1.48
N ALA A 605 13.75 1.62 1.22
CA ALA A 605 15.12 1.24 1.54
C ALA A 605 15.45 1.34 3.05
N VAL A 606 14.48 1.01 3.91
CA VAL A 606 14.66 1.10 5.37
C VAL A 606 15.75 0.12 5.84
N PRO A 607 16.74 0.52 6.67
CA PRO A 607 17.86 -0.35 7.06
C PRO A 607 17.47 -1.54 7.93
N VAL A 608 16.47 -1.37 8.80
CA VAL A 608 16.02 -2.40 9.76
C VAL A 608 14.50 -2.47 9.75
N VAL A 609 13.97 -3.70 9.71
CA VAL A 609 12.53 -3.99 9.72
C VAL A 609 12.27 -5.07 10.76
N SER A 610 11.19 -4.91 11.52
CA SER A 610 10.73 -5.91 12.49
C SER A 610 9.28 -6.31 12.26
N ILE A 611 9.04 -7.62 12.13
CA ILE A 611 7.71 -8.23 12.13
C ILE A 611 7.34 -8.50 13.58
N ASP A 612 6.54 -7.63 14.18
CA ASP A 612 6.25 -7.65 15.60
C ASP A 612 4.94 -8.40 15.90
N ASN A 613 4.90 -9.06 17.06
CA ASN A 613 3.76 -9.82 17.58
C ASN A 613 3.25 -10.92 16.63
N VAL A 614 4.16 -11.72 16.08
CA VAL A 614 3.79 -12.95 15.40
C VAL A 614 3.20 -13.93 16.41
N ASN A 615 1.96 -14.35 16.16
CA ASN A 615 1.25 -15.35 16.97
C ASN A 615 1.19 -16.66 16.18
N GLY A 616 1.95 -17.67 16.61
CA GLY A 616 2.00 -18.99 15.97
C GLY A 616 3.15 -19.14 14.96
N GLU A 617 2.80 -19.55 13.74
CA GLU A 617 3.74 -19.93 12.70
C GLU A 617 4.20 -18.74 11.84
N LEU A 618 5.49 -18.69 11.52
CA LEU A 618 6.07 -17.74 10.57
C LEU A 618 6.75 -18.48 9.43
N GLY A 619 6.17 -18.31 8.25
CA GLY A 619 6.69 -18.81 6.99
C GLY A 619 6.29 -17.86 5.86
N GLY A 620 6.64 -18.24 4.63
CA GLY A 620 6.14 -17.58 3.43
C GLY A 620 7.20 -17.31 2.37
N ASP A 621 6.76 -17.31 1.12
CA ASP A 621 7.65 -17.26 -0.05
C ASP A 621 8.41 -15.93 -0.13
N MET A 622 7.78 -14.82 0.25
CA MET A 622 8.42 -13.51 0.29
C MET A 622 9.53 -13.44 1.34
N LEU A 623 9.32 -13.94 2.56
CA LEU A 623 10.36 -13.96 3.60
C LEU A 623 11.54 -14.83 3.20
N CYS A 624 11.25 -15.94 2.54
CA CYS A 624 12.24 -16.83 1.96
C CYS A 624 13.09 -16.11 0.89
N GLN A 625 12.46 -15.37 -0.02
CA GLN A 625 13.17 -14.61 -1.04
C GLN A 625 14.02 -13.49 -0.43
N LEU A 626 13.52 -12.77 0.58
CA LEU A 626 14.22 -11.65 1.21
C LEU A 626 15.47 -12.02 1.98
N THR A 627 15.50 -13.23 2.51
CA THR A 627 16.61 -13.74 3.30
C THR A 627 17.66 -14.43 2.43
N GLU A 628 17.28 -15.06 1.30
CA GLU A 628 18.20 -15.85 0.47
C GLU A 628 18.62 -15.19 -0.85
N ARG A 629 17.86 -14.21 -1.38
CA ARG A 629 18.15 -13.62 -2.69
C ARG A 629 18.63 -12.17 -2.57
N PRO A 630 19.66 -11.78 -3.35
CA PRO A 630 20.12 -10.40 -3.39
C PRO A 630 19.10 -9.47 -4.06
N LEU A 631 18.35 -9.99 -5.03
CA LEU A 631 17.28 -9.29 -5.74
C LEU A 631 15.94 -9.97 -5.47
N VAL A 632 14.94 -9.18 -5.11
CA VAL A 632 13.57 -9.64 -4.85
C VAL A 632 12.60 -8.86 -5.70
N ARG A 633 11.61 -9.54 -6.28
CA ARG A 633 10.51 -8.90 -6.99
C ARG A 633 9.37 -8.62 -6.04
N VAL A 634 9.03 -7.35 -5.89
CA VAL A 634 7.97 -6.92 -4.98
C VAL A 634 6.84 -6.32 -5.77
N ARG A 635 5.67 -6.95 -5.73
CA ARG A 635 4.47 -6.46 -6.42
C ARG A 635 3.98 -5.16 -5.76
N ILE A 636 3.79 -4.13 -6.57
CA ILE A 636 3.23 -2.85 -6.11
C ILE A 636 1.72 -2.99 -5.97
N LEU A 637 1.19 -2.69 -4.78
CA LEU A 637 -0.25 -2.77 -4.56
C LEU A 637 -1.00 -1.68 -5.32
N GLY A 638 -2.09 -2.06 -6.00
CA GLY A 638 -2.89 -1.14 -6.81
C GLY A 638 -2.28 -0.85 -8.18
N LYS A 639 -1.17 -1.52 -8.54
CA LYS A 639 -0.55 -1.46 -9.87
C LYS A 639 -0.22 -2.87 -10.36
N SER A 640 -0.14 -3.05 -11.68
CA SER A 640 0.32 -4.31 -12.30
C SER A 640 1.85 -4.38 -12.42
N GLU A 641 2.57 -3.64 -11.57
CA GLU A 641 4.03 -3.49 -11.59
C GLU A 641 4.67 -4.35 -10.48
N ALA A 642 5.82 -4.98 -10.78
CA ALA A 642 6.59 -5.76 -9.81
C ALA A 642 8.10 -5.55 -10.04
N PRO A 643 8.65 -4.39 -9.63
CA PRO A 643 10.06 -4.07 -9.82
C PRO A 643 10.96 -5.02 -9.01
N GLU A 644 12.16 -5.22 -9.52
CA GLU A 644 13.26 -5.86 -8.80
C GLU A 644 13.92 -4.85 -7.86
N LEU A 645 14.17 -5.27 -6.61
CA LEU A 645 14.86 -4.47 -5.61
C LEU A 645 15.94 -5.26 -4.90
N GLU A 646 17.01 -4.56 -4.53
CA GLU A 646 18.02 -5.11 -3.63
C GLU A 646 17.50 -5.03 -2.19
N CYS A 647 17.45 -6.19 -1.52
CA CYS A 647 17.14 -6.27 -0.11
C CYS A 647 18.42 -5.99 0.69
N ARG A 648 18.51 -4.80 1.28
CA ARG A 648 19.59 -4.37 2.18
C ARG A 648 19.09 -4.09 3.59
N SER A 649 17.93 -4.63 3.93
CA SER A 649 17.26 -4.44 5.22
C SER A 649 17.49 -5.64 6.13
N THR A 650 17.85 -5.41 7.40
CA THR A 650 17.91 -6.48 8.39
C THR A 650 16.49 -6.80 8.82
N THR A 651 16.11 -8.08 8.77
CA THR A 651 14.76 -8.52 9.10
C THR A 651 14.76 -9.21 10.46
N PHE A 652 14.01 -8.65 11.38
CA PHE A 652 13.69 -9.26 12.67
C PHE A 652 12.25 -9.76 12.67
N ALA A 653 11.97 -10.75 13.50
CA ALA A 653 10.62 -11.12 13.88
C ALA A 653 10.54 -11.30 15.39
N THR A 654 9.44 -10.88 16.01
CA THR A 654 9.16 -11.14 17.42
C THR A 654 7.85 -11.88 17.57
N GLY A 655 7.75 -12.77 18.56
CA GLY A 655 6.50 -13.47 18.82
C GLY A 655 6.47 -14.20 20.15
N ASN A 656 5.26 -14.52 20.62
CA ASN A 656 5.08 -15.42 21.74
C ASN A 656 5.01 -16.84 21.20
N ASN A 657 5.92 -17.72 21.66
CA ASN A 657 6.05 -19.09 21.16
C ASN A 657 6.07 -19.15 19.61
N LEU A 658 6.82 -18.23 19.00
CA LEU A 658 7.02 -18.18 17.56
C LEU A 658 7.66 -19.47 17.06
N VAL A 659 7.03 -20.10 16.07
CA VAL A 659 7.54 -21.29 15.37
C VAL A 659 7.83 -20.93 13.92
N LEU A 660 9.03 -21.24 13.44
CA LEU A 660 9.37 -21.09 12.03
C LEU A 660 8.91 -22.32 11.26
N THR A 661 8.34 -22.12 10.07
CA THR A 661 7.78 -23.22 9.28
C THR A 661 8.34 -23.29 7.86
N GLY A 662 8.31 -24.49 7.29
CA GLY A 662 8.79 -24.77 5.95
C GLY A 662 10.24 -24.36 5.77
N ASP A 663 10.54 -23.68 4.66
CA ASP A 663 11.91 -23.30 4.33
C ASP A 663 12.51 -22.22 5.28
N MET A 664 11.70 -21.53 6.08
CA MET A 664 12.23 -20.51 7.00
C MET A 664 13.13 -21.11 8.09
N THR A 665 12.96 -22.40 8.40
CA THR A 665 13.76 -23.14 9.40
C THR A 665 15.26 -23.19 9.08
N ARG A 666 15.65 -23.00 7.82
CA ARG A 666 17.07 -22.90 7.38
C ARG A 666 17.49 -21.48 6.97
N ARG A 667 16.60 -20.50 7.07
CA ARG A 667 16.78 -19.10 6.62
C ARG A 667 16.69 -18.09 7.76
N ALA A 668 16.55 -18.56 8.99
CA ALA A 668 16.41 -17.74 10.18
C ALA A 668 17.09 -18.36 11.39
N VAL A 669 17.66 -17.51 12.24
CA VAL A 669 18.25 -17.88 13.53
C VAL A 669 17.31 -17.48 14.66
N ILE A 670 17.18 -18.32 15.68
CA ILE A 670 16.22 -18.15 16.77
C ILE A 670 16.94 -17.76 18.06
N CYS A 671 16.46 -16.70 18.70
CA CYS A 671 16.80 -16.30 20.06
C CYS A 671 15.59 -16.53 20.97
N SER A 672 15.72 -17.41 21.95
CA SER A 672 14.73 -17.73 22.96
C SER A 672 15.03 -16.98 24.25
N LEU A 673 14.00 -16.32 24.79
CA LEU A 673 14.05 -15.63 26.07
C LEU A 673 13.06 -16.25 27.06
N ASP A 674 13.50 -16.53 28.29
CA ASP A 674 12.64 -17.02 29.37
C ASP A 674 12.90 -16.28 30.68
N ALA A 675 11.93 -15.45 31.09
CA ALA A 675 12.05 -14.70 32.33
C ALA A 675 11.86 -15.52 33.61
N GLU A 676 11.43 -16.79 33.49
CA GLU A 676 11.18 -17.71 34.61
C GLU A 676 10.23 -17.13 35.69
N MET A 677 9.28 -16.30 35.26
CA MET A 677 8.33 -15.64 36.15
C MET A 677 7.00 -15.31 35.47
N ASP A 678 5.93 -15.20 36.27
CA ASP A 678 4.56 -14.97 35.80
C ASP A 678 4.34 -13.57 35.18
N ARG A 679 5.03 -12.54 35.69
CA ARG A 679 4.91 -11.14 35.23
C ARG A 679 6.24 -10.54 34.79
N PRO A 680 6.78 -10.95 33.61
CA PRO A 680 8.07 -10.46 33.12
C PRO A 680 8.13 -8.94 32.93
N GLU A 681 7.00 -8.28 32.67
CA GLU A 681 6.88 -6.84 32.49
C GLU A 681 7.22 -6.02 33.75
N LEU A 682 7.27 -6.65 34.92
CA LEU A 682 7.65 -6.02 36.18
C LEU A 682 9.15 -6.13 36.48
N ARG A 683 9.96 -6.71 35.58
CA ARG A 683 11.41 -6.76 35.77
C ARG A 683 12.06 -5.41 35.58
N ASP A 684 12.92 -5.09 36.53
CA ASP A 684 13.81 -3.95 36.43
C ASP A 684 15.13 -4.35 35.76
N PHE A 685 15.55 -3.56 34.78
CA PHE A 685 16.92 -3.57 34.29
C PHE A 685 17.77 -2.68 35.22
N SER A 686 18.99 -3.11 35.54
CA SER A 686 19.92 -2.33 36.38
C SER A 686 20.33 -0.99 35.75
N PHE A 687 20.13 -0.83 34.44
CA PHE A 687 20.26 0.40 33.68
C PHE A 687 19.37 0.31 32.44
N ASN A 688 19.22 1.40 31.68
CA ASN A 688 18.49 1.38 30.41
C ASN A 688 19.49 1.28 29.22
N PRO A 689 19.58 0.12 28.54
CA PRO A 689 20.50 -0.07 27.40
C PRO A 689 20.32 0.95 26.27
N ILE A 690 19.08 1.32 25.97
CA ILE A 690 18.79 2.29 24.89
C ILE A 690 19.28 3.67 25.27
N GLU A 691 19.08 4.11 26.51
CA GLU A 691 19.59 5.40 26.97
C GLU A 691 21.13 5.42 26.99
N ARG A 692 21.77 4.30 27.36
CA ARG A 692 23.22 4.15 27.33
C ARG A 692 23.78 4.21 25.90
N VAL A 693 23.16 3.53 24.94
CA VAL A 693 23.55 3.61 23.53
C VAL A 693 23.33 5.01 22.97
N MET A 694 22.20 5.65 23.28
CA MET A 694 21.91 6.99 22.78
C MET A 694 22.88 8.06 23.32
N ALA A 695 23.49 7.82 24.48
CA ALA A 695 24.49 8.73 25.07
C ALA A 695 25.86 8.67 24.37
N ASP A 696 26.25 7.50 23.86
CA ASP A 696 27.55 7.29 23.20
C ASP A 696 27.43 6.27 22.06
N ARG A 697 26.55 6.57 21.09
CA ARG A 697 26.20 5.66 20.00
C ARG A 697 27.42 5.31 19.14
N GLY A 698 28.31 6.28 18.97
CA GLY A 698 29.59 6.15 18.28
C GLY A 698 30.44 5.00 18.78
N ALA A 699 30.66 4.93 20.10
CA ALA A 699 31.48 3.87 20.68
C ALA A 699 30.94 2.47 20.40
N PHE A 700 29.61 2.28 20.41
CA PHE A 700 29.01 0.98 20.10
C PHE A 700 29.13 0.61 18.62
N VAL A 701 28.99 1.59 17.71
CA VAL A 701 29.24 1.37 16.27
C VAL A 701 30.71 1.00 16.05
N ALA A 702 31.65 1.76 16.63
CA ALA A 702 33.07 1.47 16.53
C ALA A 702 33.41 0.07 17.05
N ALA A 703 32.95 -0.29 18.25
CA ALA A 703 33.18 -1.60 18.83
C ALA A 703 32.69 -2.73 17.91
N ALA A 704 31.49 -2.60 17.33
CA ALA A 704 30.95 -3.61 16.44
C ALA A 704 31.77 -3.75 15.15
N LEU A 705 32.22 -2.65 14.56
CA LEU A 705 33.09 -2.68 13.38
C LEU A 705 34.48 -3.25 13.71
N THR A 706 35.02 -2.98 14.90
CA THR A 706 36.28 -3.56 15.39
C THR A 706 36.23 -5.08 15.45
N VAL A 707 35.14 -5.66 15.97
CA VAL A 707 34.95 -7.12 16.03
C VAL A 707 35.09 -7.76 14.66
N ILE A 708 34.42 -7.19 13.66
CA ILE A 708 34.40 -7.73 12.29
C ILE A 708 35.76 -7.52 11.61
N ARG A 709 36.31 -6.31 11.74
CA ARG A 709 37.58 -5.91 11.12
C ARG A 709 38.75 -6.75 11.65
N ALA A 710 38.80 -7.01 12.95
CA ALA A 710 39.88 -7.79 13.56
C ALA A 710 39.93 -9.22 13.03
N TYR A 711 38.77 -9.86 12.85
CA TYR A 711 38.68 -11.18 12.25
C TYR A 711 39.19 -11.19 10.79
N GLN A 712 38.80 -10.18 10.00
CA GLN A 712 39.27 -10.04 8.61
C GLN A 712 40.79 -9.80 8.55
N VAL A 713 41.31 -8.93 9.42
CA VAL A 713 42.76 -8.64 9.54
C VAL A 713 43.56 -9.86 10.00
N ALA A 714 42.97 -10.73 10.83
CA ALA A 714 43.55 -12.01 11.22
C ALA A 714 43.58 -13.06 10.08
N GLY A 715 43.13 -12.70 8.87
CA GLY A 715 43.12 -13.58 7.70
C GLY A 715 41.88 -14.46 7.59
N SER A 716 40.79 -14.13 8.29
CA SER A 716 39.51 -14.86 8.25
C SER A 716 39.66 -16.37 8.51
N PRO A 717 40.26 -16.78 9.64
CA PRO A 717 40.51 -18.19 9.92
C PRO A 717 39.21 -19.02 9.95
N THR A 718 39.23 -20.21 9.36
CA THR A 718 38.05 -21.09 9.35
C THR A 718 37.74 -21.60 10.75
N VAL A 719 36.62 -21.15 11.33
CA VAL A 719 36.19 -21.50 12.69
C VAL A 719 34.84 -22.24 12.74
N CYS A 720 34.08 -22.24 11.64
CA CYS A 720 32.79 -22.90 11.53
C CYS A 720 32.57 -23.47 10.12
N GLY A 721 31.61 -24.40 9.97
CA GLY A 721 31.25 -24.98 8.67
C GLY A 721 30.52 -24.00 7.74
N SER A 722 30.45 -24.33 6.45
CA SER A 722 29.74 -23.54 5.43
C SER A 722 28.24 -23.46 5.70
N LEU A 723 27.63 -22.31 5.44
CA LEU A 723 26.19 -22.12 5.42
C LEU A 723 25.79 -21.56 4.04
N GLY A 724 25.13 -22.39 3.22
CA GLY A 724 24.79 -22.04 1.84
C GLY A 724 23.91 -20.79 1.76
N SER A 725 24.19 -19.94 0.78
CA SER A 725 23.52 -18.65 0.55
C SER A 725 23.81 -17.56 1.60
N TYR A 726 24.64 -17.85 2.62
CA TYR A 726 24.98 -16.95 3.72
C TYR A 726 26.50 -16.89 3.98
N GLU A 727 27.31 -17.07 2.94
CA GLU A 727 28.77 -17.08 3.02
C GLU A 727 29.32 -15.74 3.48
N ASP A 728 28.88 -14.64 2.86
CA ASP A 728 29.31 -13.28 3.22
C ASP A 728 28.84 -12.87 4.63
N TRP A 729 27.60 -13.22 4.98
CA TRP A 729 27.09 -13.03 6.34
C TRP A 729 27.91 -13.86 7.35
N SER A 730 28.28 -15.08 6.99
CA SER A 730 29.11 -15.92 7.85
C SER A 730 30.50 -15.31 8.04
N ALA A 731 31.10 -14.76 6.98
CA ALA A 731 32.41 -14.14 7.04
C ALA A 731 32.43 -12.83 7.87
N MET A 732 31.37 -12.03 7.80
CA MET A 732 31.31 -10.73 8.50
C MET A 732 30.63 -10.77 9.88
N VAL A 733 29.82 -11.79 10.19
CA VAL A 733 29.01 -11.81 11.43
C VAL A 733 29.23 -13.08 12.24
N ARG A 734 28.92 -14.25 11.66
CA ARG A 734 28.97 -15.54 12.39
C ARG A 734 30.41 -15.89 12.82
N SER A 735 31.34 -15.89 11.88
CA SER A 735 32.72 -16.35 12.11
C SER A 735 33.48 -15.45 13.09
N PRO A 736 33.37 -14.11 13.04
CA PRO A 736 33.95 -13.26 14.09
C PRO A 736 33.49 -13.62 15.50
N LEU A 737 32.19 -13.90 15.70
CA LEU A 737 31.65 -14.30 17.01
C LEU A 737 32.21 -15.66 17.46
N VAL A 738 32.22 -16.66 16.58
CA VAL A 738 32.75 -18.01 16.88
C VAL A 738 34.26 -17.95 17.14
N TRP A 739 35.00 -17.15 16.37
CA TRP A 739 36.44 -16.96 16.54
C TRP A 739 36.81 -16.34 17.90
N LEU A 740 35.94 -15.48 18.43
CA LEU A 740 36.06 -14.90 19.78
C LEU A 740 35.55 -15.83 20.89
N GLY A 741 35.08 -17.03 20.58
CA GLY A 741 34.70 -18.05 21.55
C GLY A 741 33.21 -18.07 21.92
N HIS A 742 32.36 -17.33 21.20
CA HIS A 742 30.91 -17.42 21.38
C HIS A 742 30.35 -18.67 20.70
N ALA A 743 29.18 -19.12 21.19
CA ALA A 743 28.43 -20.18 20.55
C ALA A 743 28.08 -19.80 19.11
N ASP A 744 27.93 -20.79 18.24
CA ASP A 744 27.56 -20.57 16.85
C ASP A 744 26.05 -20.24 16.75
N PRO A 745 25.65 -19.03 16.29
CA PRO A 745 24.25 -18.66 16.20
C PRO A 745 23.45 -19.56 15.23
N VAL A 746 24.12 -20.19 14.26
CA VAL A 746 23.47 -21.07 13.26
C VAL A 746 22.97 -22.37 13.89
N VAL A 747 23.49 -22.78 15.06
CA VAL A 747 22.99 -23.96 15.79
C VAL A 747 21.49 -23.82 16.10
N SER A 748 20.99 -22.60 16.31
CA SER A 748 19.56 -22.34 16.51
C SER A 748 18.68 -22.74 15.32
N MET A 749 19.24 -22.87 14.10
CA MET A 749 18.50 -23.40 12.94
C MET A 749 18.13 -24.87 13.11
N GLU A 750 18.92 -25.66 13.83
CA GLU A 750 18.56 -27.06 14.10
C GLU A 750 17.37 -27.14 15.05
N THR A 751 17.33 -26.28 16.08
CA THR A 751 16.15 -26.13 16.94
C THR A 751 14.90 -25.75 16.14
N ALA A 752 15.02 -24.80 15.20
CA ALA A 752 13.94 -24.41 14.31
C ALA A 752 13.43 -25.58 13.45
N ARG A 753 14.33 -26.44 12.97
CA ARG A 753 13.99 -27.63 12.17
C ARG A 753 13.33 -28.72 13.00
N GLU A 754 13.81 -28.94 14.22
CA GLU A 754 13.24 -29.94 15.13
C GLU A 754 11.80 -29.62 15.53
N GLU A 755 11.48 -28.33 15.64
CA GLU A 755 10.16 -27.82 15.98
C GLU A 755 9.23 -27.62 14.76
N ASP A 756 9.70 -27.87 13.53
CA ASP A 756 8.90 -27.75 12.30
C ASP A 756 7.66 -28.66 12.37
N PRO A 757 6.43 -28.11 12.42
CA PRO A 757 5.20 -28.91 12.54
C PRO A 757 5.02 -29.88 11.38
N GLU A 758 5.51 -29.54 10.18
CA GLU A 758 5.44 -30.43 9.03
C GLU A 758 6.41 -31.60 9.19
N LEU A 759 7.64 -31.36 9.63
CA LEU A 759 8.62 -32.43 9.89
C LEU A 759 8.10 -33.37 10.99
N SER A 760 7.53 -32.83 12.06
CA SER A 760 6.92 -33.61 13.14
C SER A 760 5.78 -34.51 12.62
N ALA A 761 4.87 -33.95 11.82
CA ALA A 761 3.78 -34.73 11.21
C ALA A 761 4.28 -35.83 10.25
N ILE A 762 5.40 -35.60 9.54
CA ILE A 762 6.01 -36.63 8.68
C ILE A 762 6.65 -37.74 9.52
N ARG A 763 7.33 -37.41 10.62
CA ARG A 763 7.89 -38.41 11.55
C ARG A 763 6.78 -39.30 12.14
N GLU A 764 5.71 -38.67 12.64
CA GLU A 764 4.53 -39.35 13.19
C GLU A 764 3.86 -40.24 12.13
N LEU A 765 3.73 -39.76 10.89
CA LEU A 765 3.24 -40.56 9.76
C LEU A 765 4.14 -41.78 9.51
N HIS A 766 5.46 -41.59 9.43
CA HIS A 766 6.40 -42.68 9.18
C HIS A 766 6.35 -43.74 10.28
N GLU A 767 6.20 -43.32 11.54
CA GLU A 767 6.04 -44.21 12.69
C GLU A 767 4.76 -45.05 12.60
N HIS A 768 3.60 -44.41 12.44
CA HIS A 768 2.33 -45.14 12.27
C HIS A 768 2.33 -46.02 11.01
N TRP A 769 2.98 -45.58 9.94
CA TRP A 769 3.12 -46.38 8.73
C TRP A 769 3.96 -47.64 8.99
N ARG A 770 5.09 -47.54 9.70
CA ARG A 770 5.90 -48.72 10.09
C ARG A 770 5.14 -49.67 11.02
N ALA A 771 4.31 -49.13 11.91
CA ALA A 771 3.56 -49.92 12.88
C ALA A 771 2.34 -50.63 12.27
N HIS A 772 1.65 -50.00 11.31
CA HIS A 772 0.31 -50.44 10.88
C HIS A 772 0.18 -50.73 9.38
N LEU A 773 1.20 -50.40 8.57
CA LEU A 773 1.23 -50.64 7.12
C LEU A 773 2.54 -51.34 6.73
N LYS A 774 2.54 -52.04 5.59
CA LYS A 774 3.75 -52.74 5.11
C LYS A 774 4.65 -51.77 4.37
N LEU A 775 5.94 -51.78 4.70
CA LEU A 775 6.96 -51.06 3.94
C LEU A 775 7.00 -51.51 2.48
N SER A 776 7.37 -50.59 1.59
CA SER A 776 7.49 -50.80 0.14
C SER A 776 6.21 -51.35 -0.54
N SER A 777 5.07 -51.29 0.13
CA SER A 777 3.77 -51.69 -0.40
C SER A 777 2.93 -50.46 -0.76
N GLY A 778 2.31 -50.47 -1.93
CA GLY A 778 1.55 -49.33 -2.46
C GLY A 778 0.08 -49.31 -1.99
N TYR A 779 -0.26 -48.33 -1.16
CA TYR A 779 -1.60 -48.12 -0.61
C TYR A 779 -2.30 -46.94 -1.26
N THR A 780 -3.62 -47.05 -1.50
CA THR A 780 -4.44 -45.88 -1.83
C THR A 780 -4.77 -45.11 -0.55
N THR A 781 -5.09 -43.82 -0.67
CA THR A 781 -5.48 -42.99 0.47
C THR A 781 -6.68 -43.56 1.22
N ASN A 782 -7.64 -44.18 0.52
CA ASN A 782 -8.77 -44.85 1.13
C ASN A 782 -8.36 -46.03 2.02
N ILE A 783 -7.34 -46.81 1.63
CA ILE A 783 -6.85 -47.91 2.47
C ILE A 783 -6.17 -47.36 3.72
N ILE A 784 -5.34 -46.32 3.58
CA ILE A 784 -4.66 -45.65 4.71
C ILE A 784 -5.70 -45.11 5.71
N ILE A 785 -6.73 -44.43 5.20
CA ILE A 785 -7.84 -43.91 6.02
C ILE A 785 -8.60 -45.03 6.70
N ARG A 786 -8.90 -46.12 5.98
CA ARG A 786 -9.60 -47.27 6.55
C ARG A 786 -8.79 -47.91 7.68
N THR A 787 -7.47 -48.04 7.52
CA THR A 787 -6.58 -48.55 8.57
C THR A 787 -6.63 -47.64 9.79
N ALA A 788 -6.48 -46.33 9.63
CA ALA A 788 -6.49 -45.38 10.75
C ALA A 788 -7.87 -45.27 11.44
N CYS A 789 -8.97 -45.40 10.69
CA CYS A 789 -10.33 -45.29 11.20
C CYS A 789 -10.94 -46.63 11.63
N ASP A 790 -10.14 -47.71 11.75
CA ASP A 790 -10.64 -48.99 12.22
C ASP A 790 -11.14 -48.89 13.68
N ARG A 791 -12.30 -49.48 13.96
CA ARG A 791 -12.98 -49.41 15.25
C ARG A 791 -13.04 -50.77 15.91
N GLU A 792 -13.12 -50.78 17.23
CA GLU A 792 -13.50 -51.99 17.96
C GLU A 792 -14.96 -52.37 17.67
N LEU A 793 -15.26 -53.66 17.82
CA LEU A 793 -16.62 -54.17 17.69
C LEU A 793 -17.48 -53.57 18.82
N ALA A 794 -18.47 -52.76 18.45
CA ALA A 794 -19.42 -52.19 19.40
C ALA A 794 -20.31 -53.31 19.99
N ASN A 795 -20.43 -53.36 21.32
CA ASN A 795 -21.48 -54.13 21.99
C ASN A 795 -22.79 -53.32 21.98
N ALA A 796 -23.94 -53.99 21.91
CA ALA A 796 -25.26 -53.39 21.70
C ALA A 796 -25.71 -52.34 22.74
N PHE A 797 -24.96 -52.18 23.83
CA PHE A 797 -25.27 -51.28 24.95
C PHE A 797 -24.32 -50.08 25.11
N SER A 798 -23.20 -49.99 24.36
CA SER A 798 -22.11 -49.04 24.67
C SER A 798 -21.87 -47.91 23.66
N GLY A 799 -22.74 -47.70 22.67
CA GLY A 799 -22.53 -46.68 21.63
C GLY A 799 -21.43 -47.10 20.62
N PRO A 800 -21.02 -46.20 19.69
CA PRO A 800 -19.99 -46.53 18.70
C PRO A 800 -18.66 -46.85 19.39
N GLY A 801 -18.07 -48.02 19.07
CA GLY A 801 -16.79 -48.47 19.61
C GLY A 801 -15.64 -47.51 19.34
N GLU A 802 -14.65 -47.52 20.22
CA GLU A 802 -13.47 -46.65 20.13
C GLU A 802 -12.62 -46.97 18.89
N PHE A 803 -11.89 -45.97 18.43
CA PHE A 803 -10.96 -46.14 17.31
C PHE A 803 -9.69 -46.82 17.80
N LYS A 804 -9.30 -47.93 17.16
CA LYS A 804 -8.10 -48.70 17.55
C LYS A 804 -6.82 -47.89 17.41
N LEU A 805 -6.76 -47.03 16.38
CA LEU A 805 -5.61 -46.20 16.05
C LEU A 805 -5.98 -44.72 16.15
N ALA A 806 -6.44 -44.30 17.33
CA ALA A 806 -6.93 -42.93 17.56
C ALA A 806 -5.87 -41.86 17.22
N GLU A 807 -4.60 -42.07 17.56
CA GLU A 807 -3.49 -41.17 17.25
C GLU A 807 -3.23 -41.07 15.74
N PHE A 808 -3.19 -42.22 15.04
CA PHE A 808 -3.01 -42.22 13.59
C PHE A 808 -4.17 -41.50 12.90
N ARG A 809 -5.41 -41.71 13.38
CA ARG A 809 -6.58 -41.00 12.88
C ARG A 809 -6.48 -39.49 13.15
N ASP A 810 -6.04 -39.08 14.34
CA ASP A 810 -5.89 -37.67 14.70
C ASP A 810 -4.86 -36.97 13.81
N LEU A 811 -3.70 -37.58 13.57
CA LEU A 811 -2.72 -37.11 12.60
C LEU A 811 -3.36 -36.88 11.21
N LEU A 812 -4.09 -37.88 10.71
CA LEU A 812 -4.75 -37.77 9.41
C LEU A 812 -5.85 -36.69 9.41
N LEU A 813 -6.54 -36.44 10.52
CA LEU A 813 -7.50 -35.36 10.66
C LEU A 813 -6.83 -33.98 10.70
N ARG A 814 -5.72 -33.84 11.42
CA ARG A 814 -4.93 -32.60 11.45
C ARG A 814 -4.45 -32.22 10.05
N GLN A 815 -3.97 -33.19 9.27
CA GLN A 815 -3.40 -32.94 7.93
C GLN A 815 -4.43 -32.92 6.80
N ALA A 816 -5.52 -33.69 6.93
CA ALA A 816 -6.46 -33.92 5.84
C ALA A 816 -7.93 -33.97 6.27
N GLY A 817 -8.28 -33.43 7.44
CA GLY A 817 -9.64 -33.40 7.95
C GLY A 817 -10.59 -32.49 7.13
N ASP A 818 -11.87 -32.87 7.12
CA ASP A 818 -12.98 -32.11 6.58
C ASP A 818 -14.27 -32.53 7.31
N GLY A 819 -14.90 -31.61 8.06
CA GLY A 819 -16.10 -31.92 8.85
C GLY A 819 -15.94 -33.06 9.88
N GLY A 820 -14.74 -33.26 10.44
CA GLY A 820 -14.46 -34.32 11.42
C GLY A 820 -14.15 -35.71 10.84
N ALA A 821 -14.10 -35.83 9.51
CA ALA A 821 -13.65 -37.03 8.79
C ALA A 821 -12.38 -36.75 7.99
N VAL A 822 -11.57 -37.77 7.72
CA VAL A 822 -10.38 -37.62 6.88
C VAL A 822 -10.79 -37.61 5.41
N ASN A 823 -10.44 -36.55 4.69
CA ASN A 823 -10.71 -36.39 3.28
C ASN A 823 -9.60 -37.04 2.44
N SER A 824 -9.96 -38.08 1.67
CA SER A 824 -9.01 -38.86 0.86
C SER A 824 -8.27 -38.05 -0.20
N ARG A 825 -8.89 -36.99 -0.74
CA ARG A 825 -8.29 -36.11 -1.74
C ARG A 825 -7.29 -35.14 -1.10
N ARG A 826 -7.60 -34.59 0.07
CA ARG A 826 -6.67 -33.76 0.86
C ARG A 826 -5.46 -34.59 1.31
N LEU A 827 -5.69 -35.81 1.80
CA LEU A 827 -4.62 -36.73 2.19
C LEU A 827 -3.70 -37.05 1.00
N GLY A 828 -4.28 -37.34 -0.17
CA GLY A 828 -3.49 -37.60 -1.37
C GLY A 828 -2.64 -36.40 -1.80
N LYS A 829 -3.16 -35.17 -1.69
CA LYS A 829 -2.39 -33.95 -1.95
C LYS A 829 -1.23 -33.79 -0.96
N TRP A 830 -1.47 -34.00 0.34
CA TRP A 830 -0.44 -33.91 1.37
C TRP A 830 0.68 -34.95 1.15
N LEU A 831 0.33 -36.23 0.96
CA LEU A 831 1.29 -37.30 0.67
C LEU A 831 2.08 -37.04 -0.62
N SER A 832 1.45 -36.47 -1.64
CA SER A 832 2.13 -36.09 -2.88
C SER A 832 3.11 -34.94 -2.68
N ARG A 833 2.78 -33.99 -1.80
CA ARG A 833 3.64 -32.83 -1.45
C ARG A 833 4.90 -33.26 -0.72
N ILE A 834 4.79 -34.22 0.21
CA ILE A 834 5.94 -34.72 0.99
C ILE A 834 6.72 -35.86 0.30
N LYS A 835 6.25 -36.31 -0.88
CA LYS A 835 6.87 -37.40 -1.64
C LYS A 835 8.36 -37.15 -1.88
N GLY A 836 9.19 -38.15 -1.60
CA GLY A 836 10.64 -38.11 -1.83
C GLY A 836 11.45 -37.45 -0.71
N ARG A 837 10.81 -36.75 0.24
CA ARG A 837 11.50 -36.21 1.42
C ARG A 837 11.97 -37.37 2.30
N VAL A 838 13.25 -37.38 2.64
CA VAL A 838 13.87 -38.41 3.50
C VAL A 838 13.80 -37.96 4.95
N VAL A 839 13.15 -38.75 5.80
CA VAL A 839 13.04 -38.52 7.25
C VAL A 839 13.28 -39.84 7.97
N ASP A 840 14.25 -39.86 8.87
CA ASP A 840 14.69 -41.03 9.64
C ASP A 840 14.92 -42.27 8.76
N GLY A 841 15.66 -42.06 7.66
CA GLY A 841 16.04 -43.11 6.71
C GLY A 841 14.91 -43.63 5.80
N HIS A 842 13.72 -43.03 5.84
CA HIS A 842 12.56 -43.44 5.04
C HIS A 842 12.03 -42.29 4.18
N ARG A 843 11.35 -42.62 3.07
CA ARG A 843 10.66 -41.65 2.20
C ARG A 843 9.35 -42.21 1.67
N ILE A 844 8.39 -41.34 1.40
CA ILE A 844 7.18 -41.71 0.66
C ILE A 844 7.47 -41.70 -0.84
N GLU A 845 7.15 -42.77 -1.53
CA GLU A 845 7.11 -42.89 -2.99
C GLU A 845 5.67 -42.92 -3.47
N MET A 846 5.43 -42.47 -4.70
CA MET A 846 4.10 -42.44 -5.31
C MET A 846 4.15 -43.05 -6.70
N LYS A 847 3.27 -44.03 -6.94
CA LYS A 847 2.99 -44.57 -8.27
C LYS A 847 1.64 -44.04 -8.74
N ALA A 848 1.65 -43.28 -9.83
CA ALA A 848 0.44 -42.74 -10.42
C ALA A 848 -0.41 -43.86 -11.04
N ASP A 849 -1.71 -43.82 -10.82
CA ASP A 849 -2.70 -44.74 -11.42
C ASP A 849 -3.95 -43.93 -11.75
N ALA A 850 -4.19 -43.71 -13.04
CA ALA A 850 -5.30 -42.89 -13.54
C ALA A 850 -6.68 -43.54 -13.30
N SER A 851 -6.73 -44.85 -13.08
CA SER A 851 -7.96 -45.63 -13.02
C SER A 851 -8.39 -45.92 -11.58
N ASN A 852 -7.44 -46.16 -10.68
CA ASN A 852 -7.70 -46.62 -9.30
C ASN A 852 -7.19 -45.68 -8.20
N GLY A 853 -6.64 -44.53 -8.58
CA GLY A 853 -6.05 -43.54 -7.67
C GLY A 853 -4.60 -43.87 -7.30
N ASN A 854 -3.81 -42.81 -7.05
CA ASN A 854 -2.38 -42.92 -6.77
C ASN A 854 -2.10 -43.86 -5.58
N ARG A 855 -1.04 -44.66 -5.71
CA ARG A 855 -0.55 -45.54 -4.65
C ARG A 855 0.69 -44.94 -4.00
N PHE A 856 0.67 -44.87 -2.68
CA PHE A 856 1.74 -44.35 -1.85
C PHE A 856 2.40 -45.49 -1.07
N SER A 857 3.72 -45.49 -0.99
CA SER A 857 4.51 -46.49 -0.27
C SER A 857 5.60 -45.83 0.55
N LEU A 858 5.79 -46.24 1.80
CA LEU A 858 6.95 -45.85 2.59
C LEU A 858 8.12 -46.80 2.28
N CYS A 859 9.21 -46.25 1.75
CA CYS A 859 10.39 -47.01 1.32
C CYS A 859 11.60 -46.62 2.20
N ARG A 860 12.43 -47.60 2.56
CA ARG A 860 13.72 -47.35 3.21
C ARG A 860 14.73 -46.88 2.15
N VAL A 861 15.54 -45.88 2.48
CA VAL A 861 16.59 -45.37 1.59
C VAL A 861 17.85 -46.19 1.81
N SER A 862 18.34 -46.87 0.76
CA SER A 862 19.62 -47.60 0.80
C SER A 862 20.79 -46.60 0.90
N GLY A 863 21.54 -46.67 2.02
CA GLY A 863 22.69 -45.80 2.31
C GLY A 863 22.58 -44.96 3.59
N ALA A 864 21.49 -45.07 4.35
CA ALA A 864 21.29 -44.30 5.59
C ALA A 864 21.98 -44.89 6.84
N ASP A 865 22.59 -46.08 6.75
CA ASP A 865 23.21 -46.76 7.89
C ASP A 865 24.68 -46.30 8.16
N ASP A 866 25.22 -45.35 7.38
CA ASP A 866 26.61 -44.86 7.51
C ASP A 866 26.76 -43.43 8.06
N PHE A 867 25.68 -42.80 8.55
CA PHE A 867 25.80 -41.57 9.35
C PHE A 867 25.62 -41.91 10.83
N PRO A 868 26.67 -41.83 11.67
CA PRO A 868 26.54 -42.07 13.09
C PRO A 868 25.73 -40.93 13.72
N GLY A 869 24.41 -41.13 13.81
CA GLY A 869 23.53 -40.33 14.64
C GLY A 869 23.82 -40.61 16.12
N GLY A 870 24.16 -39.56 16.86
CA GLY A 870 23.89 -39.46 18.29
C GLY A 870 24.63 -40.42 19.21
N ARG A 871 25.94 -40.21 19.41
CA ARG A 871 26.46 -40.33 20.77
C ARG A 871 26.20 -39.01 21.46
N ALA A 872 25.45 -39.05 22.56
CA ALA A 872 25.43 -37.99 23.54
C ALA A 872 26.88 -37.61 23.86
N VAL A 873 27.24 -36.35 23.59
CA VAL A 873 28.52 -35.79 24.02
C VAL A 873 28.37 -35.47 25.50
N ASP A 874 28.41 -36.52 26.32
CA ASP A 874 28.70 -36.41 27.74
C ASP A 874 30.21 -36.21 27.85
N GLY A 875 30.65 -34.98 28.18
CA GLY A 875 32.07 -34.70 28.33
C GLY A 875 32.50 -33.24 28.30
N TYR A 876 31.85 -32.36 29.09
CA TYR A 876 32.57 -31.19 29.60
C TYR A 876 33.62 -31.68 30.62
N ARG A 877 34.82 -32.02 30.14
CA ARG A 877 35.99 -32.11 31.01
C ARG A 877 36.41 -30.70 31.37
N THR A 878 36.22 -30.37 32.64
CA THR A 878 36.91 -29.30 33.34
C THR A 878 38.42 -29.55 33.26
N HIS A 879 39.09 -28.84 32.35
CA HIS A 879 40.55 -28.73 32.40
C HIS A 879 40.92 -27.48 33.18
N SER A 880 41.28 -27.73 34.44
CA SER A 880 42.41 -27.15 35.18
C SER A 880 43.01 -25.84 34.65
N GLU A 881 42.95 -24.82 35.51
CA GLU A 881 43.85 -23.68 35.55
C GLU A 881 45.31 -24.07 35.25
N PRO A 882 46.07 -23.24 34.51
CA PRO A 882 47.49 -23.12 34.71
C PRO A 882 47.78 -21.88 35.56
N GLU A 883 48.47 -22.11 36.67
CA GLU A 883 49.30 -21.11 37.32
C GLU A 883 50.27 -20.49 36.29
N PHE A 884 50.30 -19.15 36.29
CA PHE A 884 51.34 -18.18 35.91
C PHE A 884 50.92 -17.13 34.89
#